data_AF-A0A6J1R140-F1
#
_entry.id   AF-A0A6J1R140-F1
#
_cell.length_a   1.000
_cell.length_b   1.000
_cell.length_c   1.000
_cell.angle_alpha   90.00
_cell.angle_beta   90.00
_cell.angle_gamma   90.00
#
_symmetry.space_group_name_H-M   'P 1'
#
loop_
_entity.id
_entity.type
_entity.pdbx_description
1 polymer ?
#
loop_
_entity_poly.entity_id
_entity_poly.type
_entity_poly.pdbx_seq_one_letter_code
_entity_poly.pdbx_strand_id
1 'polypeptide(L)'
;MTTRGSRRAAARTSLCLLAALVLSCATSGINRAHAFPQPQPQPQPQPEPLPPGFFYGDSADEAENIMLVNRLKQLMEQKHRVVEQEHEITDEQIEIQAILEAKARERERERDRAMSMEQPPDYSAGEPEPEALPVPAAMIHDQQHPGKRHGMNAVSCEMFGSSKWILVLGVVAASLLVSFAQIYPPPPERLTGMNPCISKQTCHECIQTPHCAWCAAPKFPEKRCFLPNINTKIFATCPPEYTWNPDNLFSMLRHRNLTKGGYAAGGAAGGGYGIVDTSYSNFSSSSSSSSHSHKESWGGSGSRRQEAVQMWPQEVDLKLRINEAYRMSFAYSQAEDYPVDLYYLMDLSKSMEDDKKKLSDLGQLLVESMSKITSNFRLGFGSFVDKVVMPYVNTVPKSLIEPCDGCAAPYGYRNIMRLSQDTSKFAGLVRNASVSGNLDAPEGGFDAIMQAIVCRNQIGWREKARRLLVFSTDAGFHYAGDGKLGGIIKPNDGLCHLDIGGTYTHSSLQDYPSISQINLKVKQNAINVIWAVTEEQINVYKRLTKHVEGSFAGKLSDDSSNVVELIREQYDAISSSVEMKDTASSAVKVKYFSSCLGTGPAVETSKCDGLKVGTKVEFIAEIEVTSCPANRSEWKQKFDIYPVGINETLTVNLEMLCDCECERKGHMYEEYSSECSGIGTLKCGVCECYDGFFGKHCECSSHQELTGFDKHFQSCRPDNTTLVDCSGRGTCACGQCECEELGNGEIISGHFCECDNFSCDRDQGKLCSDHGTCECGQCVCNSGWTGPSCNCRSSNDSCIAPGTTNGVLCSGHGDCICGECICHEEGNIRYSGKHCNKCPTCPSRCEELKPCVQCQMYSTGNYSEPEECARNCKEFVPEGVETVIVDVDNDEVPCFGTDEDDCKYNFVYYYNETNCLQVRAQNERECPPQVYMLGIVLGVIAAVVLIGLALLLLWKLLTTIHDRREFARFEKERMMAKWDTGENPIYKQATSTFKNPTYAGK
;
A
#
# COMPACT_ATOMS: atom_id res chain seq x y z
N MET A 1 36.34 15.31 -73.65
CA MET A 1 36.72 16.30 -72.60
C MET A 1 35.58 16.36 -71.58
N THR A 2 35.43 15.53 -70.54
CA THR A 2 36.23 14.47 -69.87
C THR A 2 37.32 14.88 -68.85
N THR A 3 37.14 14.39 -67.61
CA THR A 3 38.07 14.11 -66.47
C THR A 3 38.27 15.12 -65.31
N ARG A 4 38.20 14.56 -64.07
CA ARG A 4 38.59 15.08 -62.72
C ARG A 4 37.83 16.32 -62.16
N GLY A 5 37.37 16.39 -60.90
CA GLY A 5 36.96 15.35 -59.93
C GLY A 5 37.81 15.17 -58.65
N SER A 6 37.30 15.56 -57.46
CA SER A 6 37.56 14.94 -56.13
C SER A 6 36.76 15.54 -54.95
N ARG A 7 35.98 14.68 -54.25
CA ARG A 7 35.68 14.63 -52.79
C ARG A 7 35.59 15.93 -51.93
N ARG A 8 34.40 16.19 -51.34
CA ARG A 8 34.15 16.18 -49.86
C ARG A 8 32.66 16.47 -49.55
N ALA A 9 31.95 15.50 -48.95
CA ALA A 9 30.60 15.70 -48.39
C ALA A 9 30.20 14.50 -47.47
N ALA A 10 30.75 14.42 -46.25
CA ALA A 10 30.40 13.36 -45.27
C ALA A 10 30.87 13.69 -43.84
N ALA A 11 30.12 14.50 -43.08
CA ALA A 11 30.42 14.75 -41.65
C ALA A 11 29.26 15.41 -40.86
N ARG A 12 28.10 14.74 -40.64
CA ARG A 12 27.12 15.19 -39.60
C ARG A 12 26.19 14.12 -39.02
N THR A 13 26.60 12.85 -39.03
CA THR A 13 25.85 11.71 -38.44
C THR A 13 26.78 10.69 -37.74
N SER A 14 27.68 11.16 -36.85
CA SER A 14 28.78 10.32 -36.33
C SER A 14 29.11 10.41 -34.83
N LEU A 15 28.23 10.97 -33.98
CA LEU A 15 28.41 10.91 -32.51
C LEU A 15 27.44 9.96 -31.78
N CYS A 16 26.20 9.79 -32.25
CA CYS A 16 25.25 8.85 -31.62
C CYS A 16 25.57 7.36 -31.87
N LEU A 17 26.44 7.05 -32.84
CA LEU A 17 26.81 5.66 -33.18
C LEU A 17 27.99 5.09 -32.37
N LEU A 18 28.74 5.93 -31.64
CA LEU A 18 29.89 5.46 -30.83
C LEU A 18 29.47 4.97 -29.43
N ALA A 19 28.37 5.49 -28.87
CA ALA A 19 27.82 5.00 -27.60
C ALA A 19 27.19 3.59 -27.71
N ALA A 20 26.64 3.25 -28.89
CA ALA A 20 25.95 1.98 -29.12
C ALA A 20 26.87 0.78 -29.42
N LEU A 21 28.17 1.01 -29.63
CA LEU A 21 29.12 0.00 -30.13
C LEU A 21 30.04 -0.64 -29.07
N VAL A 22 29.92 -0.23 -27.80
CA VAL A 22 30.71 -0.79 -26.67
C VAL A 22 29.91 -1.81 -25.85
N LEU A 23 28.59 -1.85 -25.99
CA LEU A 23 27.67 -2.63 -25.14
C LEU A 23 27.02 -3.86 -25.81
N SER A 24 27.45 -4.22 -27.03
CA SER A 24 26.85 -5.30 -27.83
C SER A 24 27.89 -6.25 -28.44
N CYS A 25 28.70 -6.91 -27.60
CA CYS A 25 29.70 -7.89 -28.06
C CYS A 25 29.78 -9.14 -27.15
N ALA A 26 28.63 -9.67 -26.71
CA ALA A 26 28.57 -10.83 -25.81
C ALA A 26 27.39 -11.82 -26.01
N THR A 27 26.67 -11.80 -27.15
CA THR A 27 25.71 -12.87 -27.51
C THR A 27 25.51 -13.01 -29.02
N SER A 28 26.00 -14.11 -29.62
CA SER A 28 25.62 -14.64 -30.95
C SER A 28 26.30 -16.01 -31.16
N GLY A 29 25.65 -17.08 -31.62
CA GLY A 29 24.22 -17.33 -31.86
C GLY A 29 23.84 -18.73 -31.32
N ILE A 30 23.13 -19.62 -32.02
CA ILE A 30 22.71 -19.68 -33.44
C ILE A 30 21.47 -20.60 -33.53
N ASN A 31 20.35 -20.16 -34.12
CA ASN A 31 19.83 -20.67 -35.42
C ASN A 31 18.45 -20.10 -35.84
N ARG A 32 18.11 -20.27 -37.13
CA ARG A 32 16.75 -20.06 -37.69
C ARG A 32 16.01 -21.39 -37.87
N ALA A 33 14.68 -21.33 -37.96
CA ALA A 33 13.83 -22.45 -38.40
C ALA A 33 13.28 -22.24 -39.82
N HIS A 34 13.11 -23.35 -40.56
CA HIS A 34 12.20 -23.55 -41.69
C HIS A 34 11.49 -24.90 -41.48
N ALA A 35 10.38 -25.17 -42.18
CA ALA A 35 9.31 -26.02 -41.64
C ALA A 35 8.93 -27.30 -42.44
N PHE A 36 8.36 -28.27 -41.71
CA PHE A 36 7.60 -29.48 -42.13
C PHE A 36 8.35 -30.62 -42.89
N PRO A 37 7.86 -31.89 -42.88
CA PRO A 37 6.72 -32.50 -42.13
C PRO A 37 7.07 -33.77 -41.29
N GLN A 38 6.05 -34.44 -40.71
CA GLN A 38 6.13 -35.72 -39.95
C GLN A 38 6.32 -36.98 -40.85
N PRO A 39 6.79 -38.14 -40.32
CA PRO A 39 5.91 -39.16 -39.68
C PRO A 39 6.53 -39.95 -38.47
N GLN A 40 5.80 -40.93 -37.92
CA GLN A 40 6.17 -41.87 -36.82
C GLN A 40 6.70 -43.25 -37.37
N PRO A 41 6.84 -44.39 -36.62
CA PRO A 41 7.08 -44.68 -35.17
C PRO A 41 8.15 -45.80 -34.85
N GLN A 42 8.71 -45.83 -33.62
CA GLN A 42 9.28 -47.01 -32.88
C GLN A 42 10.45 -47.83 -33.53
N PRO A 43 11.08 -48.88 -32.89
CA PRO A 43 11.08 -49.41 -31.51
C PRO A 43 12.50 -49.52 -30.84
N GLN A 44 12.63 -50.25 -29.71
CA GLN A 44 13.88 -50.59 -28.98
C GLN A 44 14.66 -51.79 -29.56
N PRO A 45 15.93 -52.03 -29.11
CA PRO A 45 16.23 -53.28 -28.39
C PRO A 45 17.24 -53.16 -27.20
N GLN A 46 17.54 -54.29 -26.53
CA GLN A 46 18.47 -54.44 -25.37
C GLN A 46 19.83 -55.14 -25.74
N PRO A 47 20.55 -55.94 -24.91
CA PRO A 47 21.84 -55.51 -24.30
C PRO A 47 23.04 -56.50 -24.50
N GLU A 48 24.04 -56.43 -23.58
CA GLU A 48 25.22 -57.34 -23.37
C GLU A 48 26.46 -57.20 -24.30
N PRO A 49 27.68 -57.65 -23.91
CA PRO A 49 28.25 -57.95 -22.57
C PRO A 49 29.67 -57.35 -22.28
N LEU A 50 30.18 -57.59 -21.05
CA LEU A 50 31.61 -57.46 -20.61
C LEU A 50 32.39 -58.79 -20.92
N PRO A 51 33.74 -58.98 -20.73
CA PRO A 51 34.72 -58.32 -19.82
C PRO A 51 36.12 -58.11 -20.51
N PRO A 52 37.32 -58.13 -19.86
CA PRO A 52 37.74 -57.96 -18.45
C PRO A 52 38.73 -56.79 -18.21
N GLY A 53 39.11 -56.55 -16.95
CA GLY A 53 39.96 -55.41 -16.53
C GLY A 53 41.43 -55.72 -16.19
N PHE A 54 42.17 -54.67 -15.80
CA PHE A 54 43.54 -54.69 -15.27
C PHE A 54 43.68 -53.67 -14.11
N PHE A 55 44.71 -53.80 -13.26
CA PHE A 55 44.83 -53.12 -11.96
C PHE A 55 46.12 -52.26 -11.80
N TYR A 56 46.18 -51.51 -10.68
CA TYR A 56 47.18 -50.50 -10.25
C TYR A 56 47.06 -49.11 -10.95
N GLY A 57 47.23 -47.99 -10.25
CA GLY A 57 47.42 -47.79 -8.80
C GLY A 57 47.83 -46.34 -8.43
N ASP A 58 47.37 -45.87 -7.27
CA ASP A 58 47.85 -44.71 -6.48
C ASP A 58 48.04 -43.35 -7.21
N SER A 59 46.94 -42.77 -7.68
CA SER A 59 46.80 -41.30 -7.83
C SER A 59 45.35 -40.77 -7.84
N ALA A 60 44.35 -41.63 -7.62
CA ALA A 60 42.93 -41.28 -7.81
C ALA A 60 42.38 -40.34 -6.73
N ASP A 61 42.70 -40.59 -5.46
CA ASP A 61 42.01 -40.03 -4.30
C ASP A 61 41.95 -38.49 -4.30
N GLU A 62 43.02 -37.79 -4.69
CA GLU A 62 43.01 -36.31 -4.68
C GLU A 62 42.25 -35.73 -5.87
N ALA A 63 42.28 -36.40 -7.04
CA ALA A 63 41.46 -36.02 -8.19
C ALA A 63 39.96 -36.29 -7.94
N GLU A 64 39.63 -37.43 -7.33
CA GLU A 64 38.26 -37.79 -6.98
C GLU A 64 37.72 -36.90 -5.85
N ASN A 65 38.53 -36.57 -4.83
CA ASN A 65 38.16 -35.57 -3.81
C ASN A 65 37.98 -34.16 -4.41
N ILE A 66 38.83 -33.70 -5.33
CA ILE A 66 38.65 -32.40 -6.01
C ILE A 66 37.38 -32.42 -6.88
N MET A 67 37.06 -33.54 -7.53
CA MET A 67 35.82 -33.69 -8.29
C MET A 67 34.60 -33.73 -7.37
N LEU A 68 34.68 -34.40 -6.20
CA LEU A 68 33.66 -34.37 -5.16
C LEU A 68 33.47 -32.95 -4.60
N VAL A 69 34.52 -32.23 -4.24
CA VAL A 69 34.44 -30.86 -3.70
C VAL A 69 33.86 -29.89 -4.73
N ASN A 70 34.26 -29.98 -6.00
CA ASN A 70 33.66 -29.17 -7.06
C ASN A 70 32.19 -29.53 -7.31
N ARG A 71 31.82 -30.81 -7.22
CA ARG A 71 30.42 -31.25 -7.36
C ARG A 71 29.57 -30.90 -6.15
N LEU A 72 30.13 -30.94 -4.93
CA LEU A 72 29.51 -30.47 -3.70
C LEU A 72 29.31 -28.95 -3.76
N LYS A 73 30.28 -28.20 -4.30
CA LYS A 73 30.17 -26.76 -4.53
C LYS A 73 29.10 -26.42 -5.57
N GLN A 74 29.04 -27.16 -6.68
CA GLN A 74 27.94 -27.05 -7.64
C GLN A 74 26.59 -27.39 -7.00
N LEU A 75 26.51 -28.43 -6.17
CA LEU A 75 25.29 -28.79 -5.44
C LEU A 75 24.90 -27.73 -4.39
N MET A 76 25.86 -27.06 -3.74
CA MET A 76 25.59 -25.93 -2.84
C MET A 76 25.14 -24.69 -3.61
N GLU A 77 25.80 -24.32 -4.72
CA GLU A 77 25.35 -23.22 -5.59
C GLU A 77 24.01 -23.54 -6.29
N GLN A 78 23.66 -24.81 -6.46
CA GLN A 78 22.36 -25.25 -6.99
C GLN A 78 21.30 -25.25 -5.89
N LYS A 79 21.61 -25.72 -4.67
CA LYS A 79 20.73 -25.58 -3.49
C LYS A 79 20.45 -24.10 -3.19
N HIS A 80 21.46 -23.24 -3.18
CA HIS A 80 21.30 -21.81 -2.91
C HIS A 80 20.37 -21.14 -3.93
N ARG A 81 20.52 -21.45 -5.23
CA ARG A 81 19.61 -20.96 -6.27
C ARG A 81 18.19 -21.55 -6.16
N VAL A 82 18.04 -22.81 -5.75
CA VAL A 82 16.73 -23.40 -5.48
C VAL A 82 16.08 -22.70 -4.27
N VAL A 83 16.81 -22.46 -3.19
CA VAL A 83 16.33 -21.73 -2.00
C VAL A 83 15.97 -20.27 -2.32
N GLU A 84 16.75 -19.58 -3.16
CA GLU A 84 16.42 -18.24 -3.65
C GLU A 84 15.13 -18.26 -4.49
N GLN A 85 14.94 -19.25 -5.38
CA GLN A 85 13.69 -19.40 -6.13
C GLN A 85 12.50 -19.82 -5.24
N GLU A 86 12.70 -20.67 -4.24
CA GLU A 86 11.68 -21.04 -3.25
C GLU A 86 11.28 -19.82 -2.39
N HIS A 87 12.21 -18.94 -2.07
CA HIS A 87 11.93 -17.66 -1.39
C HIS A 87 11.15 -16.69 -2.30
N GLU A 88 11.50 -16.55 -3.58
CA GLU A 88 10.73 -15.72 -4.52
C GLU A 88 9.31 -16.29 -4.75
N ILE A 89 9.17 -17.61 -4.83
CA ILE A 89 7.89 -18.30 -5.00
C ILE A 89 7.01 -18.19 -3.75
N THR A 90 7.57 -18.34 -2.55
CA THR A 90 6.80 -18.14 -1.30
C THR A 90 6.38 -16.70 -1.10
N ASP A 91 7.19 -15.73 -1.52
CA ASP A 91 6.82 -14.30 -1.50
C ASP A 91 5.58 -14.01 -2.37
N GLU A 92 5.54 -14.46 -3.63
CA GLU A 92 4.34 -14.32 -4.47
C GLU A 92 3.14 -15.12 -3.92
N GLN A 93 3.36 -16.34 -3.41
CA GLN A 93 2.28 -17.18 -2.89
C GLN A 93 1.62 -16.60 -1.65
N ILE A 94 2.37 -15.98 -0.74
CA ILE A 94 1.81 -15.32 0.46
C ILE A 94 0.90 -14.15 0.07
N GLU A 95 1.31 -13.31 -0.88
CA GLU A 95 0.50 -12.17 -1.34
C GLU A 95 -0.74 -12.64 -2.13
N ILE A 96 -0.58 -13.60 -3.04
CA ILE A 96 -1.70 -14.20 -3.79
C ILE A 96 -2.69 -14.89 -2.84
N GLN A 97 -2.24 -15.65 -1.85
CA GLN A 97 -3.10 -16.29 -0.85
C GLN A 97 -3.84 -15.26 0.00
N ALA A 98 -3.21 -14.16 0.41
CA ALA A 98 -3.89 -13.07 1.13
C ALA A 98 -5.01 -12.43 0.30
N ILE A 99 -4.78 -12.21 -1.00
CA ILE A 99 -5.77 -11.67 -1.94
C ILE A 99 -6.91 -12.67 -2.18
N LEU A 100 -6.61 -13.98 -2.26
CA LEU A 100 -7.60 -15.04 -2.42
C LEU A 100 -8.45 -15.23 -1.14
N GLU A 101 -7.85 -15.19 0.05
CA GLU A 101 -8.57 -15.25 1.33
C GLU A 101 -9.48 -14.02 1.54
N ALA A 102 -9.06 -12.83 1.12
CA ALA A 102 -9.90 -11.63 1.15
C ALA A 102 -11.18 -11.83 0.30
N LYS A 103 -11.02 -12.27 -0.95
CA LYS A 103 -12.13 -12.56 -1.88
C LYS A 103 -12.99 -13.76 -1.46
N ALA A 104 -12.40 -14.73 -0.76
CA ALA A 104 -13.14 -15.85 -0.19
C ALA A 104 -14.09 -15.35 0.93
N ARG A 105 -13.62 -14.47 1.82
CA ARG A 105 -14.45 -13.88 2.88
C ARG A 105 -15.56 -12.99 2.37
N GLU A 106 -15.35 -12.28 1.27
CA GLU A 106 -16.42 -11.54 0.59
C GLU A 106 -17.52 -12.52 0.12
N ARG A 107 -17.13 -13.60 -0.57
CA ARG A 107 -18.07 -14.62 -1.08
C ARG A 107 -18.76 -15.44 0.00
N GLU A 108 -18.10 -15.72 1.13
CA GLU A 108 -18.73 -16.37 2.27
C GLU A 108 -19.78 -15.46 2.91
N ARG A 109 -19.49 -14.16 3.07
CA ARG A 109 -20.47 -13.15 3.53
C ARG A 109 -21.65 -13.01 2.56
N GLU A 110 -21.41 -13.06 1.26
CA GLU A 110 -22.48 -13.10 0.23
C GLU A 110 -23.31 -14.38 0.30
N ARG A 111 -22.69 -15.55 0.54
CA ARG A 111 -23.36 -16.85 0.67
C ARG A 111 -24.20 -16.93 1.94
N ASP A 112 -23.67 -16.50 3.08
CA ASP A 112 -24.42 -16.50 4.35
C ASP A 112 -25.62 -15.55 4.27
N ARG A 113 -25.45 -14.40 3.60
CA ARG A 113 -26.53 -13.47 3.28
C ARG A 113 -27.60 -14.11 2.39
N ALA A 114 -27.21 -14.90 1.38
CA ALA A 114 -28.16 -15.65 0.54
C ALA A 114 -28.88 -16.77 1.32
N MET A 115 -28.16 -17.56 2.11
CA MET A 115 -28.75 -18.64 2.93
C MET A 115 -29.69 -18.13 4.04
N SER A 116 -29.61 -16.85 4.41
CA SER A 116 -30.56 -16.22 5.34
C SER A 116 -31.95 -15.92 4.76
N MET A 117 -32.17 -16.13 3.45
CA MET A 117 -33.33 -15.60 2.72
C MET A 117 -34.27 -16.65 2.09
N GLU A 118 -34.11 -17.95 2.37
CA GLU A 118 -35.05 -19.00 1.96
C GLU A 118 -35.56 -19.83 3.14
N GLN A 119 -36.84 -19.66 3.48
CA GLN A 119 -37.60 -20.59 4.31
C GLN A 119 -39.06 -20.65 3.82
N PRO A 120 -39.43 -21.65 2.98
CA PRO A 120 -40.73 -21.68 2.32
C PRO A 120 -41.85 -22.29 3.18
N PRO A 121 -43.12 -21.89 2.96
CA PRO A 121 -44.30 -22.62 3.42
C PRO A 121 -44.61 -23.85 2.52
N ASP A 122 -45.68 -24.57 2.86
CA ASP A 122 -45.88 -25.99 2.53
C ASP A 122 -46.76 -26.27 1.28
N TYR A 123 -46.71 -27.53 0.83
CA TYR A 123 -47.61 -28.28 -0.08
C TYR A 123 -47.51 -28.23 -1.63
N SER A 124 -47.50 -29.47 -2.17
CA SER A 124 -48.17 -29.96 -3.38
C SER A 124 -47.41 -30.05 -4.72
N ALA A 125 -46.89 -31.25 -4.96
CA ALA A 125 -46.23 -31.76 -6.16
C ALA A 125 -46.98 -31.66 -7.52
N GLY A 126 -46.19 -31.68 -8.61
CA GLY A 126 -46.61 -31.98 -9.99
C GLY A 126 -45.39 -32.08 -10.93
N GLU A 127 -45.17 -33.24 -11.56
CA GLU A 127 -44.07 -33.51 -12.52
C GLU A 127 -44.58 -33.55 -13.99
N PRO A 128 -43.79 -33.92 -15.03
CA PRO A 128 -42.99 -32.98 -15.82
C PRO A 128 -43.15 -33.16 -17.36
N GLU A 129 -42.39 -32.40 -18.17
CA GLU A 129 -41.64 -32.81 -19.40
C GLU A 129 -41.20 -31.56 -20.22
N PRO A 130 -40.22 -31.66 -21.16
CA PRO A 130 -39.42 -30.50 -21.64
C PRO A 130 -39.48 -30.20 -23.15
N GLU A 131 -38.98 -29.01 -23.54
CA GLU A 131 -38.37 -28.63 -24.83
C GLU A 131 -37.87 -27.15 -24.71
N ALA A 132 -36.97 -26.57 -25.52
CA ALA A 132 -35.74 -27.04 -26.17
C ALA A 132 -34.91 -25.80 -26.62
N LEU A 133 -33.60 -25.95 -26.86
CA LEU A 133 -32.78 -24.90 -27.49
C LEU A 133 -33.03 -24.81 -29.00
N PRO A 134 -32.92 -23.60 -29.60
CA PRO A 134 -31.88 -23.49 -30.63
C PRO A 134 -31.12 -22.15 -30.70
N VAL A 135 -29.89 -22.27 -31.19
CA VAL A 135 -28.96 -21.28 -31.79
C VAL A 135 -28.57 -21.89 -33.16
N PRO A 136 -28.00 -21.23 -34.20
CA PRO A 136 -27.30 -19.94 -34.20
C PRO A 136 -27.38 -19.06 -35.50
N ALA A 137 -26.49 -18.06 -35.59
CA ALA A 137 -25.82 -17.53 -36.81
C ALA A 137 -26.61 -16.62 -37.80
N ALA A 138 -26.00 -15.71 -38.59
CA ALA A 138 -24.68 -15.03 -38.54
C ALA A 138 -24.58 -13.92 -39.65
N MET A 139 -23.39 -13.28 -39.76
CA MET A 139 -22.82 -12.46 -40.89
C MET A 139 -23.14 -10.94 -40.87
N ILE A 140 -22.17 -9.98 -40.84
CA ILE A 140 -20.95 -9.64 -41.65
C ILE A 140 -21.32 -8.70 -42.84
N HIS A 141 -20.60 -7.62 -43.26
CA HIS A 141 -19.24 -7.04 -43.09
C HIS A 141 -19.33 -5.58 -42.50
N ASP A 142 -18.39 -4.96 -41.73
CA ASP A 142 -16.92 -4.71 -41.91
C ASP A 142 -16.66 -3.60 -42.98
N GLN A 143 -15.81 -2.56 -42.87
CA GLN A 143 -14.48 -2.32 -42.23
C GLN A 143 -14.41 -0.90 -41.54
N GLN A 144 -13.30 -0.16 -41.24
CA GLN A 144 -11.84 -0.25 -41.52
C GLN A 144 -10.92 0.57 -40.52
N HIS A 145 -9.62 0.32 -40.62
CA HIS A 145 -8.33 0.94 -40.18
C HIS A 145 -8.15 2.44 -39.74
N PRO A 146 -6.95 2.87 -39.24
CA PRO A 146 -5.95 2.19 -38.38
C PRO A 146 -5.37 3.06 -37.21
N GLY A 147 -4.78 2.47 -36.16
CA GLY A 147 -4.28 3.20 -34.96
C GLY A 147 -2.75 3.24 -34.72
N LYS A 148 -2.30 3.70 -33.52
CA LYS A 148 -0.93 3.50 -32.98
C LYS A 148 -0.76 3.77 -31.45
N ARG A 149 0.12 2.96 -30.86
CA ARG A 149 0.81 2.96 -29.52
C ARG A 149 1.15 4.36 -28.95
N HIS A 150 1.37 4.58 -27.64
CA HIS A 150 1.99 3.77 -26.57
C HIS A 150 1.50 4.18 -25.16
N GLY A 151 1.78 3.37 -24.13
CA GLY A 151 1.80 3.80 -22.72
C GLY A 151 3.24 3.96 -22.19
N MET A 152 3.42 4.73 -21.11
CA MET A 152 4.70 4.85 -20.37
C MET A 152 4.44 4.87 -18.86
N ASN A 153 5.37 4.31 -18.09
CA ASN A 153 5.26 4.15 -16.64
C ASN A 153 5.68 5.43 -15.91
N ALA A 154 4.96 5.78 -14.83
CA ALA A 154 5.45 6.74 -13.84
C ALA A 154 6.29 6.00 -12.80
N VAL A 155 7.63 6.09 -12.91
CA VAL A 155 8.55 5.58 -11.88
C VAL A 155 9.00 6.74 -11.00
N SER A 156 8.40 6.84 -9.82
CA SER A 156 9.01 7.56 -8.69
C SER A 156 9.88 6.58 -7.93
N CYS A 157 11.18 6.86 -7.81
CA CYS A 157 12.10 6.12 -6.96
C CYS A 157 12.81 7.09 -6.03
N GLU A 158 12.89 6.75 -4.76
CA GLU A 158 13.52 7.58 -3.72
C GLU A 158 15.04 7.53 -3.81
N MET A 159 15.72 8.57 -3.30
CA MET A 159 17.14 8.50 -2.99
C MET A 159 17.36 8.47 -1.48
N PHE A 160 17.62 7.28 -0.94
CA PHE A 160 18.42 7.15 0.27
C PHE A 160 19.88 7.52 -0.05
N GLY A 161 20.51 8.34 0.79
CA GLY A 161 21.85 8.88 0.54
C GLY A 161 22.96 8.22 1.38
N SER A 162 24.21 8.69 1.23
CA SER A 162 25.27 8.46 2.23
C SER A 162 26.50 9.37 2.14
N SER A 163 26.80 9.99 3.28
CA SER A 163 28.14 10.16 3.89
C SER A 163 29.29 10.93 3.22
N LYS A 164 29.60 12.10 3.82
CA LYS A 164 30.94 12.73 4.03
C LYS A 164 31.60 13.33 2.75
N TRP A 165 32.13 14.56 2.77
CA TRP A 165 33.24 15.04 3.60
C TRP A 165 33.27 16.59 3.74
N ILE A 166 34.14 17.08 4.64
CA ILE A 166 34.71 18.45 4.74
C ILE A 166 33.83 19.58 5.34
N LEU A 167 34.28 19.97 6.54
CA LEU A 167 34.12 21.24 7.25
C LEU A 167 34.36 22.49 6.38
N VAL A 168 33.74 23.62 6.74
CA VAL A 168 34.34 24.98 6.95
C VAL A 168 33.28 26.08 6.77
N LEU A 169 33.36 27.12 7.62
CA LEU A 169 32.52 28.34 7.69
C LEU A 169 31.07 28.18 8.20
N GLY A 170 30.84 28.75 9.38
CA GLY A 170 29.53 29.24 9.81
C GLY A 170 29.54 30.77 9.93
N VAL A 171 28.53 31.33 10.61
CA VAL A 171 28.30 32.77 10.85
C VAL A 171 27.77 33.56 9.65
N VAL A 172 26.43 33.60 9.53
CA VAL A 172 25.56 34.79 9.35
C VAL A 172 24.09 34.31 9.40
N ALA A 173 23.12 35.22 9.55
CA ALA A 173 21.68 34.97 9.46
C ALA A 173 21.00 34.18 10.62
N ALA A 174 21.43 34.41 11.87
CA ALA A 174 20.56 34.24 13.04
C ALA A 174 19.87 35.57 13.37
N SER A 175 18.87 35.97 12.58
CA SER A 175 18.03 37.17 12.80
C SER A 175 16.77 37.09 11.94
N LEU A 176 15.66 37.67 12.45
CA LEU A 176 14.31 37.65 11.84
C LEU A 176 13.65 36.26 11.74
N LEU A 177 12.99 35.81 12.82
CA LEU A 177 11.67 35.13 12.76
C LEU A 177 11.06 34.97 14.17
N VAL A 178 10.72 36.09 14.83
CA VAL A 178 9.86 36.10 16.04
C VAL A 178 8.89 37.28 15.97
N SER A 179 7.70 37.06 15.42
CA SER A 179 6.45 37.80 15.65
C SER A 179 5.30 37.13 14.90
N PHE A 180 4.07 37.30 15.39
CA PHE A 180 2.81 36.68 14.95
C PHE A 180 2.58 35.20 15.32
N ALA A 181 2.14 35.02 16.56
CA ALA A 181 1.18 33.98 16.91
C ALA A 181 -0.24 34.58 16.89
N GLN A 182 -1.27 33.74 16.74
CA GLN A 182 -2.69 34.12 16.55
C GLN A 182 -2.91 34.85 15.20
N ILE A 183 -3.78 34.41 14.28
CA ILE A 183 -5.04 33.68 14.40
C ILE A 183 -5.12 32.60 13.29
N TYR A 184 -5.57 31.38 13.61
CA TYR A 184 -6.07 30.46 12.58
C TYR A 184 -7.52 30.84 12.25
N PRO A 185 -7.87 31.15 10.99
CA PRO A 185 -9.27 31.19 10.59
C PRO A 185 -9.84 29.75 10.65
N PRO A 186 -11.14 29.56 10.92
CA PRO A 186 -11.79 28.28 10.67
C PRO A 186 -11.70 27.92 9.18
N PRO A 187 -11.81 26.63 8.81
CA PRO A 187 -11.86 26.24 7.41
C PRO A 187 -13.05 26.95 6.72
N PRO A 188 -12.90 27.40 5.47
CA PRO A 188 -13.97 28.10 4.77
C PRO A 188 -15.10 27.12 4.43
N GLU A 189 -16.21 27.18 5.17
CA GLU A 189 -17.48 26.62 4.72
C GLU A 189 -17.87 27.26 3.38
N ARG A 190 -17.70 26.50 2.29
CA ARG A 190 -18.33 26.84 1.01
C ARG A 190 -19.83 26.56 1.14
N LEU A 191 -20.57 27.56 1.62
CA LEU A 191 -22.03 27.64 1.57
C LEU A 191 -22.50 27.83 0.11
N THR A 192 -22.23 26.85 -0.75
CA THR A 192 -22.73 26.81 -2.14
C THR A 192 -24.12 26.19 -2.21
N GLY A 193 -25.11 26.99 -1.81
CA GLY A 193 -26.35 27.11 -2.58
C GLY A 193 -27.43 26.03 -2.51
N MET A 194 -27.27 24.92 -1.77
CA MET A 194 -28.36 23.96 -1.52
C MET A 194 -28.37 23.45 -0.08
N ASN A 195 -29.54 23.52 0.57
CA ASN A 195 -29.78 22.94 1.89
C ASN A 195 -30.08 21.44 1.72
N PRO A 196 -29.21 20.52 2.21
CA PRO A 196 -29.30 19.09 1.93
C PRO A 196 -30.51 18.41 2.60
N CYS A 197 -31.16 19.09 3.55
CA CYS A 197 -32.35 18.59 4.23
C CYS A 197 -33.62 18.70 3.36
N ILE A 198 -33.72 19.72 2.50
CA ILE A 198 -34.99 20.10 1.83
C ILE A 198 -35.49 19.03 0.84
N SER A 199 -34.59 18.21 0.30
CA SER A 199 -34.93 17.12 -0.63
C SER A 199 -35.37 15.82 0.04
N LYS A 200 -35.33 15.71 1.38
CA LYS A 200 -35.66 14.48 2.11
C LYS A 200 -37.15 14.36 2.37
N GLN A 201 -37.74 13.26 1.91
CA GLN A 201 -39.19 13.03 2.00
C GLN A 201 -39.59 12.21 3.23
N THR A 202 -38.66 11.46 3.81
CA THR A 202 -38.90 10.61 5.01
C THR A 202 -38.13 11.12 6.23
N CYS A 203 -38.53 10.65 7.42
CA CYS A 203 -37.87 11.06 8.66
C CYS A 203 -36.49 10.40 8.82
N HIS A 204 -36.34 9.11 8.47
CA HIS A 204 -35.04 8.44 8.47
C HIS A 204 -34.03 9.10 7.52
N GLU A 205 -34.40 9.40 6.26
CA GLU A 205 -33.53 10.11 5.32
C GLU A 205 -33.07 11.48 5.86
N CYS A 206 -33.98 12.16 6.56
CA CYS A 206 -33.70 13.44 7.19
C CYS A 206 -32.64 13.31 8.28
N ILE A 207 -32.79 12.40 9.25
CA ILE A 207 -31.82 12.28 10.35
C ILE A 207 -30.48 11.67 9.94
N GLN A 208 -30.46 10.81 8.93
CA GLN A 208 -29.21 10.25 8.36
C GLN A 208 -28.38 11.31 7.60
N THR A 209 -28.97 12.47 7.33
CA THR A 209 -28.27 13.67 6.84
C THR A 209 -27.79 14.50 8.04
N PRO A 210 -26.49 14.86 8.13
CA PRO A 210 -25.96 15.64 9.26
C PRO A 210 -26.70 16.95 9.53
N HIS A 211 -26.86 17.28 10.81
CA HIS A 211 -27.44 18.54 11.33
C HIS A 211 -28.88 18.88 10.89
N CYS A 212 -29.57 18.03 10.11
CA CYS A 212 -31.00 18.20 9.82
C CYS A 212 -31.89 17.90 11.04
N ALA A 213 -33.15 18.31 11.01
CA ALA A 213 -34.19 17.94 11.94
C ALA A 213 -35.50 17.70 11.21
N TRP A 214 -36.37 16.85 11.76
CA TRP A 214 -37.68 16.53 11.21
C TRP A 214 -38.82 17.12 12.04
N CYS A 215 -39.83 17.69 11.38
CA CYS A 215 -41.10 18.06 11.99
C CYS A 215 -42.19 17.06 11.62
N ALA A 216 -42.64 16.27 12.60
CA ALA A 216 -43.70 15.27 12.45
C ALA A 216 -45.13 15.83 12.63
N ALA A 217 -45.27 17.15 12.85
CA ALA A 217 -46.53 17.76 13.26
C ALA A 217 -47.66 17.52 12.24
N PRO A 218 -48.90 17.19 12.66
CA PRO A 218 -50.02 17.07 11.75
C PRO A 218 -50.30 18.41 11.05
N LYS A 219 -50.59 18.36 9.75
CA LYS A 219 -50.95 19.54 8.92
C LYS A 219 -49.91 20.69 8.94
N PHE A 220 -48.62 20.34 9.03
CA PHE A 220 -47.52 21.29 8.93
C PHE A 220 -47.41 21.89 7.51
N PRO A 221 -47.27 23.23 7.36
CA PRO A 221 -47.31 23.90 6.05
C PRO A 221 -45.95 24.08 5.36
N GLU A 222 -44.84 24.05 6.11
CA GLU A 222 -43.48 24.21 5.56
C GLU A 222 -42.80 22.85 5.35
N LYS A 223 -41.61 22.82 4.72
CA LYS A 223 -40.86 21.57 4.46
C LYS A 223 -40.55 20.86 5.80
N ARG A 224 -40.82 19.55 5.89
CA ARG A 224 -40.70 18.78 7.15
C ARG A 224 -39.26 18.53 7.59
N CYS A 225 -38.32 18.39 6.65
CA CYS A 225 -36.90 18.26 6.95
C CYS A 225 -36.19 19.62 6.77
N PHE A 226 -35.44 20.06 7.78
CA PHE A 226 -34.86 21.42 7.84
C PHE A 226 -33.54 21.46 8.62
N LEU A 227 -32.76 22.55 8.52
CA LEU A 227 -31.58 22.79 9.38
C LEU A 227 -31.98 23.68 10.56
N PRO A 228 -31.93 23.25 11.84
CA PRO A 228 -32.33 24.08 12.98
C PRO A 228 -31.58 25.41 13.06
N ASN A 229 -30.29 25.40 12.73
CA ASN A 229 -29.40 26.57 12.80
C ASN A 229 -29.67 27.63 11.70
N ILE A 230 -30.38 27.28 10.62
CA ILE A 230 -30.67 28.18 9.49
C ILE A 230 -32.17 28.43 9.39
N ASN A 231 -32.98 27.38 9.41
CA ASN A 231 -34.45 27.44 9.38
C ASN A 231 -35.04 27.67 10.78
N THR A 232 -34.53 28.65 11.52
CA THR A 232 -34.94 28.93 12.91
C THR A 232 -36.45 29.20 13.05
N LYS A 233 -37.10 29.75 12.00
CA LYS A 233 -38.55 29.91 11.91
C LYS A 233 -39.30 28.56 11.89
N ILE A 234 -38.80 27.56 11.15
CA ILE A 234 -39.39 26.21 11.12
C ILE A 234 -39.25 25.55 12.50
N PHE A 235 -38.05 25.63 13.09
CA PHE A 235 -37.78 25.14 14.45
C PHE A 235 -38.67 25.78 15.52
N ALA A 236 -38.98 27.09 15.39
CA ALA A 236 -39.89 27.80 16.29
C ALA A 236 -41.39 27.59 15.99
N THR A 237 -41.75 26.98 14.85
CA THR A 237 -43.14 26.74 14.43
C THR A 237 -43.56 25.28 14.62
N CYS A 238 -42.64 24.32 14.54
CA CYS A 238 -42.90 22.95 14.93
C CYS A 238 -42.96 22.83 16.46
N PRO A 239 -43.99 22.19 17.06
CA PRO A 239 -43.99 21.96 18.50
C PRO A 239 -42.88 20.99 18.91
N PRO A 240 -42.25 21.14 20.10
CA PRO A 240 -41.15 20.28 20.55
C PRO A 240 -41.50 18.78 20.56
N GLU A 241 -42.71 18.42 20.95
CA GLU A 241 -43.21 17.04 20.99
C GLU A 241 -43.39 16.39 19.60
N TYR A 242 -43.38 17.19 18.53
CA TYR A 242 -43.37 16.74 17.14
C TYR A 242 -42.01 16.96 16.45
N THR A 243 -41.01 17.50 17.16
CA THR A 243 -39.70 17.82 16.59
C THR A 243 -38.70 16.71 16.90
N TRP A 244 -38.16 16.08 15.87
CA TRP A 244 -37.16 15.02 15.99
C TRP A 244 -35.80 15.51 15.48
N ASN A 245 -34.96 15.92 16.43
CA ASN A 245 -33.53 16.19 16.25
C ASN A 245 -32.74 15.40 17.31
N PRO A 246 -32.30 14.17 17.00
CA PRO A 246 -31.54 13.38 17.94
C PRO A 246 -30.05 13.78 17.87
N ASP A 247 -29.51 14.25 18.99
CA ASP A 247 -28.09 14.56 19.15
C ASP A 247 -27.28 13.32 19.57
N ASN A 248 -25.97 13.35 19.33
CA ASN A 248 -25.03 12.32 19.77
C ASN A 248 -24.98 12.21 21.32
N LEU A 249 -25.22 11.02 21.87
CA LEU A 249 -25.28 10.78 23.32
C LEU A 249 -24.16 9.82 23.78
N PHE A 250 -23.49 10.15 24.89
CA PHE A 250 -22.46 9.33 25.53
C PHE A 250 -22.73 9.16 27.03
N SER A 251 -22.55 7.95 27.56
CA SER A 251 -22.49 7.71 28.99
C SER A 251 -21.49 6.61 29.38
N MET A 252 -20.88 6.72 30.56
CA MET A 252 -19.97 5.71 31.09
C MET A 252 -20.72 4.73 31.99
N LEU A 253 -20.71 3.44 31.64
CA LEU A 253 -21.36 2.37 32.42
C LEU A 253 -20.41 1.76 33.46
N ARG A 254 -19.12 1.61 33.12
CA ARG A 254 -18.11 0.97 33.96
C ARG A 254 -16.77 1.68 33.83
N HIS A 255 -16.33 2.35 34.90
CA HIS A 255 -15.19 3.27 34.86
C HIS A 255 -14.31 3.15 36.13
N ARG A 256 -13.94 1.92 36.51
CA ARG A 256 -13.00 1.65 37.63
C ARG A 256 -11.67 2.37 37.36
N ASN A 257 -11.15 3.13 38.32
CA ASN A 257 -9.89 3.86 38.14
C ASN A 257 -8.73 2.91 37.78
N LEU A 258 -7.80 3.41 36.96
CA LEU A 258 -6.53 2.75 36.64
C LEU A 258 -5.76 2.42 37.93
N THR A 259 -5.23 1.20 38.02
CA THR A 259 -4.50 0.74 39.22
C THR A 259 -3.05 0.40 38.90
N LYS A 260 -2.12 0.90 39.72
CA LYS A 260 -0.76 0.35 39.81
C LYS A 260 -0.83 -1.06 40.41
N GLY A 261 -1.11 -2.05 39.56
CA GLY A 261 -1.25 -3.44 39.98
C GLY A 261 0.08 -3.99 40.48
N GLY A 262 0.11 -4.44 41.74
CA GLY A 262 1.28 -5.02 42.38
C GLY A 262 0.95 -6.32 43.10
N TYR A 263 1.62 -7.41 42.77
CA TYR A 263 1.48 -8.68 43.48
C TYR A 263 2.43 -8.66 44.68
N ALA A 264 1.93 -8.24 45.84
CA ALA A 264 2.70 -8.26 47.08
C ALA A 264 3.19 -9.69 47.37
N ALA A 265 4.49 -9.91 47.16
CA ALA A 265 5.12 -11.21 47.37
C ALA A 265 5.00 -11.62 48.84
N GLY A 266 4.27 -12.71 49.10
CA GLY A 266 4.11 -13.27 50.44
C GLY A 266 5.42 -13.87 50.94
N GLY A 267 6.23 -13.04 51.62
CA GLY A 267 7.52 -13.45 52.15
C GLY A 267 7.42 -14.68 53.06
N ALA A 268 8.33 -15.63 52.89
CA ALA A 268 8.31 -16.88 53.63
C ALA A 268 8.59 -16.65 55.13
N ALA A 269 7.59 -16.94 55.97
CA ALA A 269 7.73 -17.10 57.41
C ALA A 269 7.28 -18.52 57.79
N GLY A 270 8.21 -19.33 58.31
CA GLY A 270 7.93 -20.73 58.66
C GLY A 270 7.42 -20.89 60.09
N GLY A 271 6.56 -21.89 60.33
CA GLY A 271 6.22 -22.37 61.67
C GLY A 271 4.76 -22.79 61.84
N GLY A 272 4.54 -23.90 62.56
CA GLY A 272 3.24 -24.30 63.09
C GLY A 272 2.50 -25.39 62.30
N TYR A 273 2.41 -26.58 62.87
CA TYR A 273 1.34 -27.54 62.54
C TYR A 273 0.01 -27.01 63.11
N GLY A 274 -1.07 -27.13 62.34
CA GLY A 274 -2.44 -26.84 62.77
C GLY A 274 -3.46 -27.62 61.93
N ILE A 275 -4.20 -28.51 62.59
CA ILE A 275 -5.31 -29.29 62.00
C ILE A 275 -6.63 -28.52 62.26
N VAL A 276 -7.73 -28.96 61.62
CA VAL A 276 -9.15 -28.56 61.76
C VAL A 276 -9.60 -27.51 60.72
N ASP A 277 -10.74 -27.65 60.04
CA ASP A 277 -11.55 -28.80 59.58
C ASP A 277 -12.55 -28.25 58.52
N THR A 278 -13.35 -29.10 57.87
CA THR A 278 -14.21 -28.74 56.75
C THR A 278 -15.65 -28.48 57.21
N SER A 279 -16.22 -27.30 56.92
CA SER A 279 -17.66 -27.07 57.05
C SER A 279 -18.24 -26.20 55.92
N TYR A 280 -19.18 -26.78 55.18
CA TYR A 280 -20.04 -26.06 54.23
C TYR A 280 -21.17 -25.35 54.97
N SER A 281 -21.56 -24.16 54.53
CA SER A 281 -22.90 -23.61 54.76
C SER A 281 -23.31 -22.67 53.63
N ASN A 282 -24.57 -22.77 53.19
CA ASN A 282 -25.06 -22.15 51.96
C ASN A 282 -25.40 -20.65 52.08
N PHE A 283 -25.54 -20.05 50.89
CA PHE A 283 -26.24 -18.78 50.63
C PHE A 283 -27.56 -18.64 51.40
N SER A 284 -27.84 -17.41 51.83
CA SER A 284 -29.20 -16.85 51.93
C SER A 284 -29.13 -15.36 51.61
N SER A 285 -29.94 -14.89 50.66
CA SER A 285 -30.08 -13.47 50.32
C SER A 285 -31.36 -12.89 50.92
N SER A 286 -31.31 -11.65 51.39
CA SER A 286 -32.49 -10.87 51.74
C SER A 286 -32.22 -9.38 51.50
N SER A 287 -33.20 -8.69 50.90
CA SER A 287 -33.08 -7.31 50.42
C SER A 287 -33.82 -6.31 51.31
N SER A 288 -33.22 -5.13 51.50
CA SER A 288 -33.96 -3.86 51.64
C SER A 288 -32.99 -2.68 51.59
N SER A 289 -33.49 -1.52 51.15
CA SER A 289 -32.71 -0.30 50.94
C SER A 289 -32.90 0.71 52.09
N SER A 290 -31.82 1.41 52.45
CA SER A 290 -31.88 2.68 53.18
C SER A 290 -30.61 3.49 52.96
N SER A 291 -30.76 4.72 52.49
CA SER A 291 -29.65 5.66 52.29
C SER A 291 -29.40 6.48 53.56
N HIS A 292 -28.19 6.36 54.14
CA HIS A 292 -27.66 7.35 55.09
C HIS A 292 -26.13 7.41 54.99
N SER A 293 -25.61 8.63 54.87
CA SER A 293 -24.18 8.90 54.73
C SER A 293 -23.53 9.21 56.07
N HIS A 294 -22.75 8.29 56.61
CA HIS A 294 -21.83 8.57 57.72
C HIS A 294 -20.41 8.09 57.37
N LYS A 295 -19.45 8.99 57.55
CA LYS A 295 -18.03 8.61 57.70
C LYS A 295 -17.84 8.04 59.09
N GLU A 296 -17.15 6.92 59.22
CA GLU A 296 -15.86 6.94 59.91
C GLU A 296 -14.96 5.76 59.47
N SER A 297 -13.79 5.62 60.10
CA SER A 297 -12.65 4.83 59.62
C SER A 297 -12.32 3.64 60.53
N TRP A 298 -11.23 2.94 60.20
CA TRP A 298 -10.48 1.93 60.97
C TRP A 298 -10.92 0.46 60.88
N GLY A 299 -9.90 -0.41 60.73
CA GLY A 299 -9.89 -1.74 61.35
C GLY A 299 -10.25 -2.97 60.50
N GLY A 300 -9.53 -3.25 59.41
CA GLY A 300 -9.79 -4.46 58.62
C GLY A 300 -8.74 -4.86 57.59
N SER A 301 -7.50 -5.15 58.01
CA SER A 301 -6.41 -5.56 57.09
C SER A 301 -6.55 -7.03 56.62
N GLY A 302 -7.56 -7.27 55.78
CA GLY A 302 -7.61 -8.45 54.92
C GLY A 302 -7.12 -8.05 53.53
N SER A 303 -5.95 -8.53 53.10
CA SER A 303 -5.40 -8.22 51.78
C SER A 303 -6.20 -8.89 50.66
N ARG A 304 -7.32 -8.26 50.29
CA ARG A 304 -8.04 -8.60 49.06
C ARG A 304 -7.18 -8.17 47.89
N ARG A 305 -6.62 -9.17 47.18
CA ARG A 305 -5.90 -9.03 45.91
C ARG A 305 -6.63 -8.04 45.00
N GLN A 306 -6.11 -6.81 44.88
CA GLN A 306 -6.72 -5.82 44.01
C GLN A 306 -6.38 -6.17 42.57
N GLU A 307 -7.43 -6.36 41.79
CA GLU A 307 -7.39 -6.73 40.39
C GLU A 307 -6.76 -5.59 39.58
N ALA A 308 -5.76 -5.90 38.73
CA ALA A 308 -5.20 -4.91 37.83
C ALA A 308 -6.24 -4.42 36.82
N VAL A 309 -6.29 -3.09 36.67
CA VAL A 309 -7.07 -2.32 35.70
C VAL A 309 -6.13 -1.35 35.00
N GLN A 310 -5.88 -1.59 33.72
CA GLN A 310 -4.95 -0.84 32.86
C GLN A 310 -5.67 -0.04 31.77
N MET A 311 -6.96 -0.32 31.49
CA MET A 311 -7.83 0.47 30.63
C MET A 311 -8.87 1.27 31.43
N TRP A 312 -9.16 2.51 31.03
CA TRP A 312 -10.23 3.36 31.59
C TRP A 312 -10.91 4.21 30.51
N PRO A 313 -12.25 4.32 30.45
CA PRO A 313 -13.23 3.44 31.12
C PRO A 313 -13.12 1.99 30.61
N GLN A 314 -13.96 1.08 31.12
CA GLN A 314 -14.04 -0.31 30.66
C GLN A 314 -15.37 -0.65 29.97
N GLU A 315 -16.41 0.17 30.12
CA GLU A 315 -17.66 0.04 29.35
C GLU A 315 -18.40 1.37 29.24
N VAL A 316 -18.87 1.69 28.04
CA VAL A 316 -19.63 2.90 27.70
C VAL A 316 -20.88 2.56 26.88
N ASP A 317 -21.86 3.46 26.90
CA ASP A 317 -23.03 3.48 26.00
C ASP A 317 -22.92 4.74 25.12
N LEU A 318 -23.08 4.57 23.81
CA LEU A 318 -22.87 5.60 22.81
C LEU A 318 -23.98 5.52 21.76
N LYS A 319 -24.70 6.62 21.54
CA LYS A 319 -25.74 6.72 20.51
C LYS A 319 -25.27 7.69 19.45
N LEU A 320 -25.11 7.20 18.22
CA LEU A 320 -24.52 7.97 17.13
C LEU A 320 -25.48 8.24 15.98
N ARG A 321 -25.49 9.49 15.57
CA ARG A 321 -26.10 9.96 14.33
C ARG A 321 -25.20 9.60 13.14
N ILE A 322 -25.83 9.25 12.03
CA ILE A 322 -25.11 8.79 10.84
C ILE A 322 -24.39 9.97 10.19
N ASN A 323 -23.15 9.75 9.76
CA ASN A 323 -22.23 10.74 9.22
C ASN A 323 -21.85 11.88 10.19
N GLU A 324 -22.05 11.72 11.50
CA GLU A 324 -21.59 12.66 12.54
C GLU A 324 -20.58 11.98 13.48
N ALA A 325 -19.33 12.45 13.48
CA ALA A 325 -18.25 11.82 14.23
C ALA A 325 -18.20 12.31 15.69
N TYR A 326 -18.26 11.37 16.65
CA TYR A 326 -18.13 11.65 18.08
C TYR A 326 -16.73 11.36 18.61
N ARG A 327 -16.18 12.26 19.43
CA ARG A 327 -14.85 12.13 20.04
C ARG A 327 -14.94 11.79 21.52
N MET A 328 -14.61 10.55 21.89
CA MET A 328 -14.52 10.12 23.29
C MET A 328 -13.07 9.92 23.73
N SER A 329 -12.75 10.34 24.95
CA SER A 329 -11.41 10.13 25.54
C SER A 329 -11.36 8.87 26.39
N PHE A 330 -10.29 8.09 26.25
CA PHE A 330 -9.97 6.95 27.09
C PHE A 330 -8.48 6.97 27.48
N ALA A 331 -8.10 6.16 28.47
CA ALA A 331 -6.75 6.16 29.02
C ALA A 331 -6.24 4.73 29.26
N TYR A 332 -4.94 4.56 29.02
CA TYR A 332 -4.20 3.34 29.29
C TYR A 332 -3.05 3.62 30.28
N SER A 333 -2.73 2.67 31.16
CA SER A 333 -1.56 2.74 32.03
C SER A 333 -1.06 1.34 32.38
N GLN A 334 0.24 1.09 32.21
CA GLN A 334 0.86 -0.20 32.49
C GLN A 334 0.95 -0.47 33.99
N ALA A 335 0.48 -1.63 34.45
CA ALA A 335 0.61 -2.07 35.84
C ALA A 335 2.07 -2.40 36.23
N GLU A 336 2.41 -2.19 37.50
CA GLU A 336 3.81 -2.19 37.97
C GLU A 336 4.44 -3.58 38.14
N ASP A 337 3.63 -4.59 38.44
CA ASP A 337 4.04 -6.00 38.46
C ASP A 337 2.94 -6.85 37.78
N TYR A 338 2.72 -6.62 36.48
CA TYR A 338 1.78 -7.43 35.72
C TYR A 338 2.38 -8.83 35.46
N PRO A 339 1.68 -9.94 35.77
CA PRO A 339 2.30 -11.26 35.71
C PRO A 339 2.65 -11.65 34.28
N VAL A 340 3.70 -12.44 34.10
CA VAL A 340 4.15 -12.92 32.78
C VAL A 340 4.08 -14.43 32.71
N ASP A 341 3.38 -14.93 31.69
CA ASP A 341 3.43 -16.33 31.26
C ASP A 341 4.29 -16.42 30.01
N LEU A 342 5.35 -17.23 30.03
CA LEU A 342 6.17 -17.52 28.85
C LEU A 342 6.08 -19.01 28.49
N TYR A 343 5.59 -19.31 27.30
CA TYR A 343 5.61 -20.65 26.74
C TYR A 343 6.69 -20.72 25.65
N TYR A 344 7.71 -21.53 25.88
CA TYR A 344 8.78 -21.76 24.91
C TYR A 344 8.37 -22.91 24.00
N LEU A 345 8.23 -22.62 22.71
CA LEU A 345 7.87 -23.58 21.67
C LEU A 345 9.07 -23.80 20.76
N MET A 346 9.67 -24.99 20.86
CA MET A 346 10.96 -25.30 20.24
C MET A 346 10.83 -26.34 19.13
N ASP A 347 11.47 -26.05 18.01
CA ASP A 347 11.79 -27.03 16.99
C ASP A 347 12.77 -28.09 17.54
N LEU A 348 12.42 -29.37 17.39
CA LEU A 348 13.28 -30.50 17.75
C LEU A 348 13.57 -31.40 16.55
N SER A 349 13.71 -30.80 15.36
CA SER A 349 14.46 -31.32 14.22
C SER A 349 15.92 -31.68 14.58
N LYS A 350 16.68 -32.21 13.62
CA LYS A 350 18.05 -32.69 13.88
C LYS A 350 19.11 -31.58 13.90
N SER A 351 18.85 -30.43 13.29
CA SER A 351 19.75 -29.26 13.33
C SER A 351 19.81 -28.68 14.75
N MET A 352 18.64 -28.48 15.37
CA MET A 352 18.44 -27.86 16.70
C MET A 352 19.01 -28.65 17.91
N GLU A 353 19.95 -29.58 17.71
CA GLU A 353 20.46 -30.46 18.77
C GLU A 353 21.40 -29.75 19.76
N ASP A 354 22.19 -28.75 19.35
CA ASP A 354 23.02 -27.97 20.29
C ASP A 354 22.35 -26.71 20.83
N ASP A 355 21.40 -26.09 20.11
CA ASP A 355 20.44 -25.14 20.66
C ASP A 355 19.75 -25.70 21.91
N LYS A 356 19.28 -26.95 21.84
CA LYS A 356 18.61 -27.61 22.97
C LYS A 356 19.53 -27.78 24.18
N LYS A 357 20.83 -28.02 23.96
CA LYS A 357 21.84 -28.13 25.03
C LYS A 357 22.05 -26.76 25.67
N LYS A 358 22.16 -25.69 24.87
CA LYS A 358 22.32 -24.33 25.36
C LYS A 358 21.04 -23.81 26.05
N LEU A 359 19.84 -24.11 25.54
CA LEU A 359 18.57 -23.76 26.19
C LEU A 359 18.36 -24.48 27.54
N SER A 360 18.80 -25.74 27.67
CA SER A 360 18.86 -26.45 28.96
C SER A 360 19.62 -25.63 30.00
N ASP A 361 20.82 -25.18 29.63
CA ASP A 361 21.76 -24.53 30.55
C ASP A 361 21.38 -23.06 30.80
N LEU A 362 20.80 -22.38 29.79
CA LEU A 362 20.26 -21.02 29.88
C LEU A 362 18.90 -20.94 30.58
N GLY A 363 18.18 -22.04 30.75
CA GLY A 363 16.84 -22.05 31.37
C GLY A 363 16.78 -21.44 32.78
N GLN A 364 17.87 -21.54 33.55
CA GLN A 364 17.98 -20.87 34.86
C GLN A 364 18.30 -19.37 34.73
N LEU A 365 19.16 -18.98 33.76
CA LEU A 365 19.49 -17.58 33.47
C LEU A 365 18.27 -16.82 32.92
N LEU A 366 17.43 -17.48 32.13
CA LEU A 366 16.15 -16.94 31.63
C LEU A 366 15.25 -16.53 32.79
N VAL A 367 15.07 -17.40 33.78
CA VAL A 367 14.20 -17.08 34.93
C VAL A 367 14.86 -16.06 35.86
N GLU A 368 16.18 -16.10 36.07
CA GLU A 368 16.86 -15.05 36.83
C GLU A 368 16.65 -13.67 36.17
N SER A 369 16.72 -13.60 34.85
CA SER A 369 16.48 -12.38 34.07
C SER A 369 15.02 -11.91 34.16
N MET A 370 14.04 -12.80 33.97
CA MET A 370 12.62 -12.45 34.08
C MET A 370 12.18 -12.13 35.52
N SER A 371 12.85 -12.70 36.53
CA SER A 371 12.57 -12.41 37.96
C SER A 371 12.95 -10.99 38.39
N LYS A 372 13.85 -10.34 37.63
CA LYS A 372 14.20 -8.92 37.80
C LYS A 372 13.14 -7.97 37.17
N ILE A 373 12.19 -8.53 36.43
CA ILE A 373 11.16 -7.80 35.66
C ILE A 373 9.77 -7.97 36.29
N THR A 374 9.41 -9.17 36.76
CA THR A 374 8.15 -9.42 37.50
C THR A 374 8.37 -10.42 38.64
N SER A 375 7.64 -10.24 39.75
CA SER A 375 7.62 -11.20 40.86
C SER A 375 6.91 -12.52 40.51
N ASN A 376 6.13 -12.53 39.42
CA ASN A 376 5.07 -13.50 39.18
C ASN A 376 5.17 -14.18 37.80
N PHE A 377 6.39 -14.58 37.43
CA PHE A 377 6.71 -15.31 36.20
C PHE A 377 6.19 -16.75 36.22
N ARG A 378 5.89 -17.30 35.03
CA ARG A 378 5.71 -18.74 34.76
C ARG A 378 6.37 -19.12 33.45
N LEU A 379 6.92 -20.32 33.39
CA LEU A 379 7.59 -20.91 32.24
C LEU A 379 6.93 -22.25 31.85
N GLY A 380 6.79 -22.50 30.55
CA GLY A 380 6.31 -23.76 29.97
C GLY A 380 7.11 -24.13 28.73
N PHE A 381 7.00 -25.38 28.29
CA PHE A 381 7.78 -25.95 27.20
C PHE A 381 6.93 -26.86 26.31
N GLY A 382 6.99 -26.64 25.00
CA GLY A 382 6.48 -27.58 23.99
C GLY A 382 7.47 -27.73 22.86
N SER A 383 7.34 -28.83 22.12
CA SER A 383 8.17 -29.11 20.96
C SER A 383 7.37 -29.53 19.74
N PHE A 384 7.95 -29.27 18.57
CA PHE A 384 7.40 -29.69 17.28
C PHE A 384 8.49 -30.29 16.38
N VAL A 385 8.02 -30.95 15.34
CA VAL A 385 8.76 -31.36 14.14
C VAL A 385 7.74 -31.16 13.01
N ASP A 386 7.33 -32.21 12.29
CA ASP A 386 6.22 -32.14 11.35
C ASP A 386 5.26 -33.36 11.33
N LYS A 387 4.20 -33.26 10.52
CA LYS A 387 3.14 -34.24 10.28
C LYS A 387 3.73 -35.59 9.88
N VAL A 388 3.28 -36.64 10.56
CA VAL A 388 3.81 -38.01 10.38
C VAL A 388 3.18 -38.70 9.15
N VAL A 389 3.33 -38.10 7.98
CA VAL A 389 2.95 -38.63 6.67
C VAL A 389 4.03 -38.30 5.62
N MET A 390 4.06 -39.05 4.52
CA MET A 390 4.85 -38.68 3.33
C MET A 390 4.14 -37.50 2.63
N PRO A 391 4.84 -36.47 2.11
CA PRO A 391 6.29 -36.37 1.93
C PRO A 391 7.11 -35.98 3.17
N TYR A 392 6.52 -35.28 4.14
CA TYR A 392 7.26 -34.58 5.21
C TYR A 392 8.14 -35.47 6.09
N VAL A 393 7.73 -36.73 6.28
CA VAL A 393 8.56 -37.74 6.96
C VAL A 393 8.74 -39.00 6.13
N ASN A 394 9.88 -39.66 6.32
CA ASN A 394 10.16 -40.95 5.72
C ASN A 394 9.32 -42.06 6.37
N THR A 395 8.27 -42.51 5.67
CA THR A 395 7.32 -43.53 6.14
C THR A 395 7.84 -44.97 6.07
N VAL A 396 9.11 -45.21 5.72
CA VAL A 396 9.73 -46.54 5.82
C VAL A 396 9.74 -46.99 7.29
N PRO A 397 9.30 -48.22 7.64
CA PRO A 397 9.12 -48.64 9.04
C PRO A 397 10.36 -48.53 9.95
N LYS A 398 11.59 -48.56 9.40
CA LYS A 398 12.80 -48.26 10.19
C LYS A 398 12.84 -46.77 10.57
N SER A 399 12.67 -45.88 9.60
CA SER A 399 12.74 -44.43 9.76
C SER A 399 11.60 -43.85 10.60
N LEU A 400 10.44 -44.51 10.63
CA LEU A 400 9.35 -44.17 11.56
C LEU A 400 9.65 -44.51 13.03
N ILE A 401 10.64 -45.36 13.31
CA ILE A 401 11.08 -45.70 14.67
C ILE A 401 12.29 -44.82 15.06
N GLU A 402 13.26 -44.72 14.15
CA GLU A 402 14.51 -43.97 14.31
C GLU A 402 14.85 -43.30 12.96
N PRO A 403 14.50 -42.01 12.75
CA PRO A 403 14.71 -41.33 11.47
C PRO A 403 16.18 -41.00 11.20
N CYS A 404 16.96 -40.83 12.27
CA CYS A 404 18.41 -40.62 12.28
C CYS A 404 19.01 -41.26 13.54
N ASP A 405 20.31 -41.58 13.54
CA ASP A 405 20.95 -42.29 14.65
C ASP A 405 20.79 -41.54 15.99
N GLY A 406 20.16 -42.19 16.97
CA GLY A 406 19.85 -41.61 18.28
C GLY A 406 18.66 -40.64 18.31
N CYS A 407 17.91 -40.52 17.22
CA CYS A 407 16.73 -39.66 17.11
C CYS A 407 15.45 -40.39 17.52
N ALA A 408 14.49 -39.66 18.10
CA ALA A 408 13.16 -40.19 18.39
C ALA A 408 12.28 -40.29 17.13
N ALA A 409 11.25 -41.13 17.20
CA ALA A 409 10.21 -41.22 16.19
C ALA A 409 9.49 -39.87 15.97
N PRO A 410 9.21 -39.48 14.70
CA PRO A 410 8.64 -38.17 14.36
C PRO A 410 7.23 -37.93 14.91
N TYR A 411 6.87 -36.65 15.06
CA TYR A 411 5.61 -36.17 15.62
C TYR A 411 5.38 -34.69 15.29
N GLY A 412 4.13 -34.29 15.07
CA GLY A 412 3.80 -32.89 14.77
C GLY A 412 4.03 -31.95 15.96
N TYR A 413 3.28 -32.12 17.06
CA TYR A 413 3.39 -31.24 18.25
C TYR A 413 3.16 -31.98 19.57
N ARG A 414 3.94 -31.61 20.60
CA ARG A 414 3.81 -32.06 21.99
C ARG A 414 3.96 -30.90 22.99
N ASN A 415 2.99 -30.76 23.90
CA ASN A 415 3.11 -29.98 25.14
C ASN A 415 3.83 -30.82 26.21
N ILE A 416 5.11 -30.54 26.43
CA ILE A 416 5.97 -31.28 27.37
C ILE A 416 5.80 -30.74 28.81
N MET A 417 5.57 -29.43 28.96
CA MET A 417 5.46 -28.76 30.25
C MET A 417 4.45 -27.61 30.24
N ARG A 418 3.35 -27.82 30.95
CA ARG A 418 2.37 -26.79 31.33
C ARG A 418 3.05 -25.65 32.13
N LEU A 419 2.57 -24.42 31.94
CA LEU A 419 3.07 -23.21 32.59
C LEU A 419 3.17 -23.34 34.12
N SER A 420 4.38 -23.27 34.65
CA SER A 420 4.72 -23.48 36.06
C SER A 420 5.73 -22.46 36.56
N GLN A 421 5.91 -22.36 37.88
CA GLN A 421 6.99 -21.58 38.52
C GLN A 421 8.25 -22.44 38.80
N ASP A 422 8.17 -23.74 38.51
CA ASP A 422 9.26 -24.71 38.71
C ASP A 422 10.29 -24.64 37.56
N THR A 423 11.38 -23.91 37.81
CA THR A 423 12.46 -23.65 36.85
C THR A 423 13.35 -24.87 36.61
N SER A 424 13.60 -25.64 37.68
CA SER A 424 14.45 -26.83 37.65
C SER A 424 13.83 -27.93 36.80
N LYS A 425 12.49 -28.05 36.85
CA LYS A 425 11.73 -28.93 35.97
C LYS A 425 11.79 -28.53 34.50
N PHE A 426 11.80 -27.23 34.17
CA PHE A 426 11.98 -26.77 32.79
C PHE A 426 13.32 -27.24 32.23
N ALA A 427 14.43 -26.87 32.88
CA ALA A 427 15.77 -27.26 32.43
C ALA A 427 15.93 -28.78 32.33
N GLY A 428 15.42 -29.52 33.33
CA GLY A 428 15.40 -30.98 33.31
C GLY A 428 14.59 -31.60 32.17
N LEU A 429 13.46 -31.01 31.78
CA LEU A 429 12.64 -31.50 30.67
C LEU A 429 13.19 -31.12 29.29
N VAL A 430 13.72 -29.91 29.11
CA VAL A 430 14.41 -29.49 27.87
C VAL A 430 15.61 -30.40 27.60
N ARG A 431 16.46 -30.62 28.61
CA ARG A 431 17.66 -31.47 28.48
C ARG A 431 17.33 -32.93 28.16
N ASN A 432 16.22 -33.44 28.70
CA ASN A 432 15.78 -34.81 28.51
C ASN A 432 14.92 -35.01 27.24
N ALA A 433 14.55 -33.95 26.52
CA ALA A 433 13.81 -34.08 25.27
C ALA A 433 14.73 -34.62 24.16
N SER A 434 14.27 -35.64 23.41
CA SER A 434 15.00 -36.16 22.25
C SER A 434 14.75 -35.29 21.02
N VAL A 435 15.78 -35.11 20.18
CA VAL A 435 15.59 -34.62 18.80
C VAL A 435 15.02 -35.71 17.91
N SER A 436 14.48 -35.31 16.77
CA SER A 436 13.80 -36.12 15.76
C SER A 436 14.40 -35.83 14.38
N GLY A 437 13.77 -36.34 13.31
CA GLY A 437 14.02 -35.89 11.94
C GLY A 437 12.76 -35.95 11.06
N ASN A 438 12.63 -34.97 10.19
CA ASN A 438 11.76 -34.88 9.00
C ASN A 438 12.55 -35.30 7.74
N LEU A 439 12.03 -35.02 6.54
CA LEU A 439 12.64 -35.38 5.25
C LEU A 439 12.84 -34.17 4.31
N ASP A 440 11.97 -33.17 4.38
CA ASP A 440 12.06 -31.88 3.70
C ASP A 440 12.70 -30.82 4.62
N ALA A 441 12.38 -29.53 4.44
CA ALA A 441 13.07 -28.39 5.05
C ALA A 441 12.16 -27.38 5.77
N PRO A 442 10.87 -27.18 5.42
CA PRO A 442 9.93 -26.47 6.28
C PRO A 442 9.44 -27.38 7.41
N GLU A 443 9.03 -26.80 8.53
CA GLU A 443 8.58 -27.54 9.71
C GLU A 443 7.10 -27.28 10.04
N GLY A 444 6.49 -28.19 10.82
CA GLY A 444 5.09 -28.14 11.24
C GLY A 444 4.76 -27.12 12.34
N GLY A 445 5.60 -26.12 12.54
CA GLY A 445 5.52 -25.17 13.65
C GLY A 445 4.19 -24.40 13.76
N PHE A 446 3.48 -24.20 12.64
CA PHE A 446 2.20 -23.50 12.63
C PHE A 446 1.05 -24.29 13.32
N ASP A 447 1.02 -25.62 13.18
CA ASP A 447 0.11 -26.48 13.96
C ASP A 447 0.40 -26.35 15.46
N ALA A 448 1.68 -26.33 15.81
CA ALA A 448 2.17 -26.25 17.18
C ALA A 448 1.83 -24.90 17.85
N ILE A 449 1.98 -23.79 17.11
CA ILE A 449 1.54 -22.45 17.53
C ILE A 449 0.03 -22.44 17.76
N MET A 450 -0.76 -22.94 16.80
CA MET A 450 -2.22 -22.98 16.91
C MET A 450 -2.68 -23.72 18.17
N GLN A 451 -2.18 -24.95 18.39
CA GLN A 451 -2.51 -25.72 19.58
C GLN A 451 -2.04 -25.04 20.89
N ALA A 452 -0.83 -24.45 20.91
CA ALA A 452 -0.33 -23.71 22.07
C ALA A 452 -1.17 -22.45 22.40
N ILE A 453 -1.82 -21.83 21.41
CA ILE A 453 -2.72 -20.70 21.61
C ILE A 453 -4.09 -21.17 22.14
N VAL A 454 -4.72 -22.13 21.48
CA VAL A 454 -6.14 -22.46 21.72
C VAL A 454 -6.36 -23.40 22.91
N CYS A 455 -5.36 -24.22 23.26
CA CYS A 455 -5.43 -25.16 24.39
C CYS A 455 -5.20 -24.49 25.75
N ARG A 456 -5.91 -23.40 26.07
CA ARG A 456 -5.72 -22.58 27.29
C ARG A 456 -5.55 -23.41 28.56
N ASN A 457 -6.40 -24.40 28.76
CA ASN A 457 -6.39 -25.25 29.96
C ASN A 457 -5.18 -26.17 30.00
N GLN A 458 -4.83 -26.83 28.89
CA GLN A 458 -3.70 -27.75 28.81
C GLN A 458 -2.38 -26.99 28.97
N ILE A 459 -2.20 -25.86 28.30
CA ILE A 459 -0.98 -25.03 28.42
C ILE A 459 -0.91 -24.34 29.78
N GLY A 460 -2.04 -23.84 30.31
CA GLY A 460 -2.14 -23.22 31.63
C GLY A 460 -2.07 -21.68 31.64
N TRP A 461 -2.41 -21.03 30.53
CA TRP A 461 -2.41 -19.56 30.39
C TRP A 461 -3.32 -18.91 31.45
N ARG A 462 -2.83 -17.88 32.15
CA ARG A 462 -3.64 -17.09 33.11
C ARG A 462 -4.51 -16.07 32.38
N GLU A 463 -5.68 -15.77 32.93
CA GLU A 463 -6.57 -14.74 32.36
C GLU A 463 -6.06 -13.30 32.56
N LYS A 464 -5.32 -13.01 33.63
CA LYS A 464 -4.66 -11.72 33.83
C LYS A 464 -3.14 -11.88 33.99
N ALA A 465 -2.50 -12.11 32.85
CA ALA A 465 -1.05 -12.09 32.64
C ALA A 465 -0.75 -11.58 31.22
N ARG A 466 0.47 -11.10 30.98
CA ARG A 466 1.03 -10.92 29.64
C ARG A 466 1.48 -12.31 29.16
N ARG A 467 0.90 -12.76 28.05
CA ARG A 467 1.13 -14.10 27.49
C ARG A 467 2.17 -13.98 26.36
N LEU A 468 3.30 -14.65 26.51
CA LEU A 468 4.42 -14.64 25.57
C LEU A 468 4.61 -16.07 25.02
N LEU A 469 4.46 -16.25 23.71
CA LEU A 469 4.78 -17.50 23.02
C LEU A 469 6.09 -17.27 22.26
N VAL A 470 7.18 -17.87 22.72
CA VAL A 470 8.47 -17.84 22.01
C VAL A 470 8.50 -19.01 21.05
N PHE A 471 8.69 -18.74 19.76
CA PHE A 471 8.79 -19.75 18.71
C PHE A 471 10.24 -19.79 18.20
N SER A 472 10.87 -20.96 18.27
CA SER A 472 12.31 -21.14 18.08
C SER A 472 12.60 -22.21 17.03
N THR A 473 13.22 -21.83 15.91
CA THR A 473 13.60 -22.72 14.78
C THR A 473 14.71 -22.07 13.93
N ASP A 474 15.48 -22.88 13.22
CA ASP A 474 16.41 -22.48 12.16
C ASP A 474 15.80 -22.56 10.74
N ALA A 475 14.54 -22.99 10.63
CA ALA A 475 13.90 -23.43 9.40
C ALA A 475 12.66 -22.59 8.96
N GLY A 476 12.17 -22.93 7.77
CA GLY A 476 10.89 -22.45 7.25
C GLY A 476 9.69 -23.12 7.95
N PHE A 477 8.47 -22.76 7.54
CA PHE A 477 7.24 -23.30 8.11
C PHE A 477 6.27 -23.73 7.02
N HIS A 478 5.52 -24.81 7.27
CA HIS A 478 4.38 -25.18 6.45
C HIS A 478 3.10 -24.41 6.83
N TYR A 479 2.24 -24.16 5.84
CA TYR A 479 1.00 -23.39 6.00
C TYR A 479 -0.18 -24.01 5.24
N ALA A 480 -1.39 -23.48 5.47
CA ALA A 480 -2.62 -24.03 4.88
C ALA A 480 -2.54 -24.14 3.35
N GLY A 481 -2.81 -25.34 2.83
CA GLY A 481 -2.59 -25.73 1.46
C GLY A 481 -1.52 -26.82 1.33
N ASP A 482 -0.47 -26.78 2.15
CA ASP A 482 0.67 -27.71 2.03
C ASP A 482 0.31 -29.14 2.40
N GLY A 483 -0.58 -29.35 3.38
CA GLY A 483 -1.06 -30.66 3.84
C GLY A 483 -1.66 -31.52 2.73
N LYS A 484 -2.10 -30.89 1.64
CA LYS A 484 -2.60 -31.53 0.41
C LYS A 484 -1.56 -32.46 -0.23
N LEU A 485 -0.26 -32.19 -0.09
CA LEU A 485 0.81 -33.06 -0.60
C LEU A 485 0.82 -34.40 0.15
N GLY A 486 0.59 -34.39 1.46
CA GLY A 486 0.36 -35.59 2.28
C GLY A 486 -1.06 -36.15 2.24
N GLY A 487 -1.90 -35.70 1.31
CA GLY A 487 -3.30 -36.13 1.15
C GLY A 487 -4.27 -35.54 2.19
N ILE A 488 -3.82 -34.60 3.03
CA ILE A 488 -4.62 -34.00 4.10
C ILE A 488 -5.35 -32.77 3.56
N ILE A 489 -6.63 -32.95 3.23
CA ILE A 489 -7.47 -31.92 2.59
C ILE A 489 -8.51 -31.27 3.52
N LYS A 490 -8.55 -31.65 4.80
CA LYS A 490 -9.48 -31.08 5.80
C LYS A 490 -8.83 -29.83 6.41
N PRO A 491 -9.42 -28.62 6.29
CA PRO A 491 -8.85 -27.42 6.91
C PRO A 491 -8.69 -27.53 8.43
N ASN A 492 -7.74 -26.77 8.96
CA ASN A 492 -7.59 -26.56 10.41
C ASN A 492 -8.84 -25.86 10.96
N ASP A 493 -9.38 -26.31 12.10
CA ASP A 493 -10.59 -25.74 12.72
C ASP A 493 -10.28 -24.67 13.80
N GLY A 494 -9.00 -24.52 14.18
CA GLY A 494 -8.60 -23.63 15.26
C GLY A 494 -9.19 -24.01 16.63
N LEU A 495 -9.39 -25.31 16.88
CA LEU A 495 -9.81 -25.89 18.16
C LEU A 495 -8.67 -26.70 18.81
N CYS A 496 -8.85 -27.04 20.08
CA CYS A 496 -7.85 -27.77 20.85
C CYS A 496 -8.01 -29.29 20.71
N HIS A 497 -6.96 -29.97 20.23
CA HIS A 497 -6.94 -31.41 19.95
C HIS A 497 -5.76 -32.13 20.61
N LEU A 498 -5.31 -31.63 21.77
CA LEU A 498 -4.30 -32.28 22.61
C LEU A 498 -4.91 -33.41 23.45
N ASP A 499 -4.24 -34.57 23.46
CA ASP A 499 -4.56 -35.67 24.37
C ASP A 499 -4.10 -35.41 25.83
N ILE A 500 -4.35 -36.40 26.70
CA ILE A 500 -3.97 -36.35 28.13
C ILE A 500 -2.45 -36.32 28.32
N GLY A 501 -1.68 -36.86 27.36
CA GLY A 501 -0.21 -36.80 27.32
C GLY A 501 0.35 -35.52 26.70
N GLY A 502 -0.51 -34.61 26.24
CA GLY A 502 -0.11 -33.36 25.58
C GLY A 502 0.28 -33.51 24.11
N THR A 503 0.01 -34.63 23.44
CA THR A 503 0.30 -34.84 22.02
C THR A 503 -0.86 -34.36 21.14
N TYR A 504 -0.55 -33.71 20.02
CA TYR A 504 -1.56 -33.26 19.05
C TYR A 504 -2.10 -34.41 18.20
N THR A 505 -3.36 -34.76 18.45
CA THR A 505 -4.03 -35.93 17.84
C THR A 505 -4.43 -35.75 16.39
N HIS A 506 -4.60 -34.51 15.92
CA HIS A 506 -5.14 -34.20 14.60
C HIS A 506 -4.08 -33.85 13.54
N SER A 507 -2.79 -34.00 13.86
CA SER A 507 -1.66 -33.68 12.97
C SER A 507 -1.77 -34.29 11.56
N SER A 508 -2.22 -35.55 11.45
CA SER A 508 -2.46 -36.26 10.19
C SER A 508 -3.92 -36.23 9.71
N LEU A 509 -4.79 -35.49 10.39
CA LEU A 509 -6.24 -35.39 10.11
C LEU A 509 -6.67 -34.01 9.65
N GLN A 510 -5.87 -32.97 9.91
CA GLN A 510 -6.13 -31.58 9.55
C GLN A 510 -4.89 -30.96 8.92
N ASP A 511 -5.12 -30.10 7.93
CA ASP A 511 -4.11 -29.28 7.29
C ASP A 511 -3.49 -28.28 8.29
N TYR A 512 -2.35 -27.71 7.94
CA TYR A 512 -1.74 -26.63 8.69
C TYR A 512 -2.70 -25.42 8.77
N PRO A 513 -2.67 -24.63 9.84
CA PRO A 513 -3.49 -23.42 9.94
C PRO A 513 -2.93 -22.30 9.06
N SER A 514 -3.80 -21.45 8.50
CA SER A 514 -3.35 -20.29 7.71
C SER A 514 -2.92 -19.12 8.62
N ILE A 515 -2.09 -18.22 8.10
CA ILE A 515 -1.59 -17.02 8.82
C ILE A 515 -2.78 -16.22 9.39
N SER A 516 -3.87 -16.10 8.62
CA SER A 516 -5.14 -15.51 9.04
C SER A 516 -5.76 -16.20 10.26
N GLN A 517 -5.77 -17.54 10.29
CA GLN A 517 -6.32 -18.29 11.42
C GLN A 517 -5.45 -18.12 12.66
N ILE A 518 -4.12 -18.14 12.51
CA ILE A 518 -3.19 -17.86 13.61
C ILE A 518 -3.44 -16.45 14.15
N ASN A 519 -3.45 -15.41 13.30
CA ASN A 519 -3.71 -14.03 13.74
C ASN A 519 -5.07 -13.89 14.47
N LEU A 520 -6.14 -14.49 13.94
CA LEU A 520 -7.45 -14.51 14.61
C LEU A 520 -7.38 -15.11 16.01
N LYS A 521 -6.67 -16.22 16.19
CA LYS A 521 -6.53 -16.88 17.50
C LYS A 521 -5.54 -16.15 18.41
N VAL A 522 -4.48 -15.53 17.89
CA VAL A 522 -3.57 -14.65 18.64
C VAL A 522 -4.35 -13.48 19.26
N LYS A 523 -5.18 -12.78 18.47
CA LYS A 523 -6.10 -11.73 18.95
C LYS A 523 -7.07 -12.25 20.02
N GLN A 524 -7.84 -13.30 19.71
CA GLN A 524 -8.84 -13.90 20.63
C GLN A 524 -8.24 -14.40 21.96
N ASN A 525 -6.93 -14.62 22.02
CA ASN A 525 -6.24 -15.12 23.20
C ASN A 525 -5.18 -14.16 23.75
N ALA A 526 -5.12 -12.90 23.28
CA ALA A 526 -4.18 -11.87 23.73
C ALA A 526 -2.73 -12.40 23.90
N ILE A 527 -2.27 -13.18 22.92
CA ILE A 527 -0.91 -13.75 22.89
C ILE A 527 0.02 -12.74 22.23
N ASN A 528 1.26 -12.67 22.68
CA ASN A 528 2.35 -12.00 21.98
C ASN A 528 3.27 -13.09 21.45
N VAL A 529 3.57 -13.10 20.15
CA VAL A 529 4.39 -14.15 19.52
C VAL A 529 5.79 -13.62 19.23
N ILE A 530 6.82 -14.26 19.75
CA ILE A 530 8.22 -13.89 19.53
C ILE A 530 8.84 -14.93 18.60
N TRP A 531 9.05 -14.56 17.35
CA TRP A 531 9.77 -15.34 16.35
C TRP A 531 11.27 -15.21 16.64
N ALA A 532 11.87 -16.20 17.28
CA ALA A 532 13.30 -16.30 17.54
C ALA A 532 13.91 -17.25 16.49
N VAL A 533 14.48 -16.68 15.43
CA VAL A 533 14.93 -17.45 14.25
C VAL A 533 16.30 -17.01 13.76
N THR A 534 17.02 -17.91 13.10
CA THR A 534 18.38 -17.69 12.56
C THR A 534 18.43 -16.59 11.49
N GLU A 535 19.64 -16.12 11.16
CA GLU A 535 19.84 -15.05 10.17
C GLU A 535 19.29 -15.38 8.78
N GLU A 536 19.31 -16.65 8.39
CA GLU A 536 18.81 -17.09 7.08
C GLU A 536 17.29 -16.90 6.98
N GLN A 537 16.55 -17.16 8.06
CA GLN A 537 15.08 -17.11 8.08
C GLN A 537 14.50 -15.76 8.50
N ILE A 538 15.27 -14.91 9.19
CA ILE A 538 14.76 -13.71 9.87
C ILE A 538 13.95 -12.77 8.96
N ASN A 539 14.24 -12.74 7.65
CA ASN A 539 13.54 -11.90 6.69
C ASN A 539 12.10 -12.35 6.41
N VAL A 540 11.83 -13.66 6.40
CA VAL A 540 10.47 -14.21 6.21
C VAL A 540 9.63 -13.94 7.46
N TYR A 541 10.17 -14.23 8.65
CA TYR A 541 9.45 -13.98 9.91
C TYR A 541 9.24 -12.47 10.18
N LYS A 542 10.14 -11.58 9.71
CA LYS A 542 9.91 -10.11 9.67
C LYS A 542 8.79 -9.67 8.70
N ARG A 543 8.32 -10.52 7.79
CA ARG A 543 7.11 -10.28 6.99
C ARG A 543 5.86 -10.82 7.70
N LEU A 544 5.97 -11.93 8.45
CA LEU A 544 4.87 -12.44 9.28
C LEU A 544 4.42 -11.44 10.36
N THR A 545 5.33 -10.64 10.94
CA THR A 545 4.95 -9.62 11.95
C THR A 545 4.01 -8.54 11.43
N LYS A 546 3.95 -8.32 10.10
CA LYS A 546 2.95 -7.42 9.47
C LYS A 546 1.54 -8.05 9.42
N HIS A 547 1.45 -9.37 9.51
CA HIS A 547 0.23 -10.16 9.30
C HIS A 547 -0.30 -10.81 10.59
N VAL A 548 0.51 -10.95 11.63
CA VAL A 548 0.14 -11.49 12.95
C VAL A 548 0.35 -10.40 14.02
N GLU A 549 -0.74 -9.92 14.60
CA GLU A 549 -0.70 -8.81 15.56
C GLU A 549 -0.05 -9.19 16.88
N GLY A 550 0.65 -8.25 17.52
CA GLY A 550 1.40 -8.51 18.75
C GLY A 550 2.56 -9.49 18.54
N SER A 551 3.06 -9.64 17.31
CA SER A 551 4.21 -10.50 17.02
C SER A 551 5.48 -9.74 16.61
N PHE A 552 6.62 -10.29 17.01
CA PHE A 552 7.93 -9.64 17.01
C PHE A 552 8.98 -10.63 16.51
N ALA A 553 9.94 -10.20 15.69
CA ALA A 553 10.97 -11.07 15.12
C ALA A 553 12.37 -10.66 15.59
N GLY A 554 13.04 -11.57 16.31
CA GLY A 554 14.39 -11.40 16.82
C GLY A 554 15.35 -12.42 16.20
N LYS A 555 16.58 -11.98 15.91
CA LYS A 555 17.65 -12.85 15.41
C LYS A 555 18.13 -13.77 16.54
N LEU A 556 17.88 -15.06 16.42
CA LEU A 556 18.54 -16.11 17.18
C LEU A 556 19.96 -16.29 16.60
N SER A 557 20.97 -16.52 17.45
CA SER A 557 22.24 -17.07 16.97
C SER A 557 22.07 -18.51 16.54
N ASP A 558 22.96 -19.03 15.70
CA ASP A 558 22.96 -20.40 15.14
C ASP A 558 23.21 -21.50 16.20
N ASP A 559 22.96 -21.17 17.47
CA ASP A 559 23.19 -21.98 18.65
C ASP A 559 22.33 -21.57 19.87
N SER A 560 21.35 -20.68 19.68
CA SER A 560 20.49 -20.11 20.73
C SER A 560 21.19 -19.41 21.92
N SER A 561 22.51 -19.16 21.88
CA SER A 561 23.24 -18.57 23.02
C SER A 561 22.73 -17.17 23.41
N ASN A 562 22.16 -16.40 22.47
CA ASN A 562 21.59 -15.08 22.73
C ASN A 562 20.10 -15.09 23.16
N VAL A 563 19.44 -16.25 23.25
CA VAL A 563 17.97 -16.32 23.38
C VAL A 563 17.40 -15.62 24.62
N VAL A 564 18.16 -15.60 25.72
CA VAL A 564 17.74 -14.91 26.96
C VAL A 564 17.74 -13.39 26.80
N GLU A 565 18.73 -12.86 26.07
CA GLU A 565 18.80 -11.43 25.74
C GLU A 565 17.71 -11.07 24.73
N LEU A 566 17.51 -11.88 23.69
CA LEU A 566 16.43 -11.72 22.72
C LEU A 566 15.06 -11.63 23.41
N ILE A 567 14.74 -12.57 24.30
CA ILE A 567 13.47 -12.57 25.05
C ILE A 567 13.35 -11.31 25.93
N ARG A 568 14.44 -10.88 26.58
CA ARG A 568 14.45 -9.64 27.38
C ARG A 568 14.19 -8.41 26.51
N GLU A 569 14.89 -8.27 25.39
CA GLU A 569 14.72 -7.14 24.47
C GLU A 569 13.33 -7.08 23.84
N GLN A 570 12.77 -8.22 23.41
CA GLN A 570 11.41 -8.26 22.90
C GLN A 570 10.39 -7.98 24.01
N TYR A 571 10.60 -8.45 25.24
CA TYR A 571 9.76 -8.05 26.38
C TYR A 571 9.84 -6.55 26.62
N ASP A 572 11.03 -5.96 26.63
CA ASP A 572 11.26 -4.53 26.87
C ASP A 572 10.55 -3.70 25.77
N ALA A 573 10.61 -4.13 24.50
CA ALA A 573 9.86 -3.52 23.39
C ALA A 573 8.33 -3.65 23.52
N ILE A 574 7.83 -4.84 23.90
CA ILE A 574 6.40 -5.08 24.20
C ILE A 574 5.95 -4.28 25.45
N SER A 575 6.86 -3.97 26.38
CA SER A 575 6.57 -3.20 27.58
C SER A 575 6.53 -1.69 27.35
N SER A 576 7.37 -1.20 26.44
CA SER A 576 7.57 0.22 26.17
C SER A 576 6.74 0.75 25.00
N SER A 577 5.84 -0.06 24.45
CA SER A 577 4.90 0.35 23.41
C SER A 577 3.46 -0.07 23.74
N VAL A 578 2.48 0.66 23.22
CA VAL A 578 1.09 0.22 23.16
C VAL A 578 0.49 0.62 21.82
N GLU A 579 -0.28 -0.27 21.21
CA GLU A 579 -1.03 -0.04 19.98
C GLU A 579 -2.49 -0.38 20.26
N MET A 580 -3.39 0.55 19.98
CA MET A 580 -4.84 0.39 20.15
C MET A 580 -5.49 -0.10 18.86
N LYS A 581 -6.40 -1.07 18.97
CA LYS A 581 -7.25 -1.56 17.88
C LYS A 581 -8.66 -1.78 18.38
N ASP A 582 -9.57 -2.03 17.43
CA ASP A 582 -10.97 -2.32 17.72
C ASP A 582 -11.51 -3.53 16.96
N THR A 583 -12.76 -3.88 17.27
CA THR A 583 -13.56 -4.90 16.61
C THR A 583 -14.79 -4.31 15.90
N ALA A 584 -14.72 -3.03 15.47
CA ALA A 584 -15.86 -2.35 14.86
C ALA A 584 -16.30 -3.00 13.53
N SER A 585 -17.58 -2.87 13.18
CA SER A 585 -18.12 -3.34 11.90
C SER A 585 -17.82 -2.35 10.77
N SER A 586 -17.96 -2.77 9.51
CA SER A 586 -17.73 -1.89 8.35
C SER A 586 -18.70 -0.70 8.23
N ALA A 587 -19.78 -0.66 9.03
CA ALA A 587 -20.68 0.47 9.15
C ALA A 587 -20.17 1.54 10.14
N VAL A 588 -19.09 1.25 10.87
CA VAL A 588 -18.49 2.09 11.91
C VAL A 588 -17.02 2.32 11.59
N LYS A 589 -16.58 3.56 11.69
CA LYS A 589 -15.23 4.00 11.39
C LYS A 589 -14.65 4.61 12.67
N VAL A 590 -13.54 4.03 13.14
CA VAL A 590 -12.82 4.49 14.33
C VAL A 590 -11.46 5.02 13.92
N LYS A 591 -11.10 6.22 14.40
CA LYS A 591 -9.73 6.73 14.36
C LYS A 591 -9.24 6.99 15.77
N TYR A 592 -7.91 7.00 15.92
CA TYR A 592 -7.24 7.23 17.18
C TYR A 592 -6.37 8.47 17.11
N PHE A 593 -6.46 9.32 18.13
CA PHE A 593 -5.56 10.46 18.30
C PHE A 593 -4.91 10.41 19.69
N SER A 594 -3.62 10.72 19.78
CA SER A 594 -2.91 10.85 21.05
C SER A 594 -1.74 11.83 20.94
N SER A 595 -1.32 12.41 22.06
CA SER A 595 -0.01 13.06 22.18
C SER A 595 1.06 12.12 22.77
N CYS A 596 0.70 10.88 23.09
CA CYS A 596 1.51 9.86 23.74
C CYS A 596 2.11 10.33 25.08
N LEU A 597 3.41 10.63 25.11
CA LEU A 597 4.10 11.21 26.27
C LEU A 597 4.39 12.72 26.10
N GLY A 598 4.02 13.30 24.96
CA GLY A 598 4.22 14.71 24.63
C GLY A 598 3.11 15.62 25.16
N THR A 599 3.46 16.88 25.44
CA THR A 599 2.53 17.95 25.85
C THR A 599 2.01 18.78 24.68
N GLY A 600 2.10 18.25 23.45
CA GLY A 600 1.60 18.89 22.23
C GLY A 600 0.13 18.56 21.94
N PRO A 601 -0.45 19.09 20.84
CA PRO A 601 -1.75 18.65 20.37
C PRO A 601 -1.72 17.16 20.01
N ALA A 602 -2.85 16.47 20.18
CA ALA A 602 -2.98 15.07 19.80
C ALA A 602 -2.89 14.90 18.28
N VAL A 603 -2.00 14.02 17.82
CA VAL A 603 -1.84 13.63 16.40
C VAL A 603 -2.60 12.35 16.11
N GLU A 604 -2.95 12.10 14.86
CA GLU A 604 -3.61 10.85 14.45
C GLU A 604 -2.62 9.67 14.59
N THR A 605 -2.81 8.86 15.63
CA THR A 605 -2.03 7.65 15.92
C THR A 605 -2.81 6.74 16.87
N SER A 606 -2.80 5.44 16.58
CA SER A 606 -3.21 4.39 17.50
C SER A 606 -2.07 3.86 18.37
N LYS A 607 -0.82 4.23 18.07
CA LYS A 607 0.38 3.68 18.69
C LYS A 607 1.21 4.74 19.42
N CYS A 608 1.72 4.36 20.59
CA CYS A 608 2.63 5.15 21.41
C CYS A 608 3.81 4.30 21.89
N ASP A 609 5.03 4.75 21.59
CA ASP A 609 6.30 4.12 21.96
C ASP A 609 7.03 4.90 23.07
N GLY A 610 8.09 4.31 23.64
CA GLY A 610 8.92 4.92 24.70
C GLY A 610 8.25 4.96 26.07
N LEU A 611 7.15 4.22 26.26
CA LEU A 611 6.42 4.10 27.52
C LEU A 611 7.29 3.48 28.61
N LYS A 612 6.95 3.79 29.86
CA LYS A 612 7.59 3.20 31.04
C LYS A 612 6.53 2.70 32.01
N VAL A 613 6.92 1.73 32.83
CA VAL A 613 6.05 1.17 33.86
C VAL A 613 5.45 2.29 34.72
N GLY A 614 4.11 2.33 34.83
CA GLY A 614 3.38 3.38 35.53
C GLY A 614 3.14 4.70 34.78
N THR A 615 3.53 4.85 33.50
CA THR A 615 3.08 5.99 32.67
C THR A 615 1.63 5.83 32.24
N LYS A 616 0.83 6.90 32.42
CA LYS A 616 -0.51 7.02 31.83
C LYS A 616 -0.40 7.63 30.43
N VAL A 617 -1.09 7.04 29.47
CA VAL A 617 -1.31 7.58 28.11
C VAL A 617 -2.80 7.87 27.95
N GLU A 618 -3.14 8.98 27.31
CA GLU A 618 -4.52 9.33 26.95
C GLU A 618 -4.70 9.25 25.42
N PHE A 619 -5.81 8.67 25.00
CA PHE A 619 -6.22 8.50 23.61
C PHE A 619 -7.61 9.10 23.41
N ILE A 620 -7.87 9.59 22.21
CA ILE A 620 -9.19 10.04 21.76
C ILE A 620 -9.61 9.09 20.63
N ALA A 621 -10.72 8.38 20.82
CA ALA A 621 -11.39 7.65 19.74
C ALA A 621 -12.39 8.59 19.07
N GLU A 622 -12.20 8.83 17.78
CA GLU A 622 -13.16 9.50 16.89
C GLU A 622 -13.96 8.40 16.19
N ILE A 623 -15.24 8.26 16.56
CA ILE A 623 -16.15 7.21 16.10
C ILE A 623 -17.23 7.83 15.21
N GLU A 624 -17.35 7.33 13.99
CA GLU A 624 -18.27 7.81 12.94
C GLU A 624 -19.09 6.61 12.43
N VAL A 625 -20.43 6.71 12.41
CA VAL A 625 -21.28 5.70 11.76
C VAL A 625 -21.52 6.12 10.32
N THR A 626 -21.03 5.34 9.36
CA THR A 626 -21.01 5.70 7.93
C THR A 626 -22.26 5.25 7.18
N SER A 627 -23.00 4.29 7.72
CA SER A 627 -24.18 3.70 7.07
C SER A 627 -25.07 2.97 8.09
N CYS A 628 -26.34 2.85 7.75
CA CYS A 628 -27.29 2.00 8.47
C CYS A 628 -27.33 0.60 7.85
N PRO A 629 -27.05 -0.47 8.60
CA PRO A 629 -27.35 -1.84 8.17
C PRO A 629 -28.83 -1.99 7.77
N ALA A 630 -29.13 -2.79 6.75
CA ALA A 630 -30.52 -2.99 6.30
C ALA A 630 -31.38 -3.72 7.35
N ASN A 631 -30.75 -4.53 8.20
CA ASN A 631 -31.39 -5.28 9.26
C ASN A 631 -31.40 -4.45 10.57
N ARG A 632 -32.60 -4.19 11.10
CA ARG A 632 -32.79 -3.37 12.32
C ARG A 632 -32.14 -3.96 13.57
N SER A 633 -31.89 -5.27 13.66
CA SER A 633 -31.19 -5.84 14.82
C SER A 633 -29.71 -5.48 14.86
N GLU A 634 -29.10 -5.15 13.71
CA GLU A 634 -27.71 -4.72 13.59
C GLU A 634 -27.50 -3.23 13.89
N TRP A 635 -28.55 -2.47 14.19
CA TRP A 635 -28.44 -1.07 14.64
C TRP A 635 -27.96 -0.94 16.09
N LYS A 636 -27.98 -2.04 16.86
CA LYS A 636 -27.40 -2.12 18.20
C LYS A 636 -26.21 -3.06 18.17
N GLN A 637 -25.01 -2.49 18.20
CA GLN A 637 -23.75 -3.22 18.09
C GLN A 637 -22.95 -3.11 19.38
N LYS A 638 -22.04 -4.08 19.58
CA LYS A 638 -21.08 -4.08 20.67
C LYS A 638 -19.71 -4.37 20.09
N PHE A 639 -18.78 -3.44 20.24
CA PHE A 639 -17.39 -3.62 19.84
C PHE A 639 -16.46 -3.26 20.99
N ASP A 640 -15.25 -3.80 20.98
CA ASP A 640 -14.23 -3.57 22.00
C ASP A 640 -13.07 -2.80 21.38
N ILE A 641 -12.59 -1.78 22.09
CA ILE A 641 -11.29 -1.13 21.85
C ILE A 641 -10.29 -1.76 22.81
N TYR A 642 -9.14 -2.24 22.31
CA TYR A 642 -8.18 -3.01 23.10
C TYR A 642 -6.71 -2.67 22.75
N PRO A 643 -5.81 -2.64 23.75
CA PRO A 643 -4.38 -2.67 23.52
C PRO A 643 -3.94 -4.06 23.02
N VAL A 644 -3.19 -4.08 21.92
CA VAL A 644 -2.62 -5.31 21.34
C VAL A 644 -1.80 -6.09 22.39
N GLY A 645 -2.00 -7.40 22.45
CA GLY A 645 -1.21 -8.30 23.31
C GLY A 645 -1.57 -8.29 24.81
N ILE A 646 -2.65 -7.62 25.23
CA ILE A 646 -3.10 -7.54 26.63
C ILE A 646 -4.60 -7.87 26.73
N ASN A 647 -4.97 -8.70 27.71
CA ASN A 647 -6.34 -9.16 27.93
C ASN A 647 -7.20 -8.17 28.75
N GLU A 648 -7.30 -6.92 28.28
CA GLU A 648 -8.19 -5.88 28.81
C GLU A 648 -8.85 -5.11 27.66
N THR A 649 -10.10 -4.65 27.83
CA THR A 649 -10.84 -3.93 26.79
C THR A 649 -11.61 -2.73 27.36
N LEU A 650 -11.84 -1.74 26.50
CA LEU A 650 -12.91 -0.75 26.60
C LEU A 650 -14.05 -1.18 25.68
N THR A 651 -15.12 -1.69 26.27
CA THR A 651 -16.34 -2.08 25.55
C THR A 651 -17.18 -0.85 25.19
N VAL A 652 -17.55 -0.73 23.91
CA VAL A 652 -18.48 0.28 23.39
C VAL A 652 -19.79 -0.41 23.02
N ASN A 653 -20.87 -0.06 23.73
CA ASN A 653 -22.23 -0.38 23.30
C ASN A 653 -22.70 0.77 22.40
N LEU A 654 -23.03 0.47 21.14
CA LEU A 654 -23.36 1.45 20.11
C LEU A 654 -24.82 1.30 19.66
N GLU A 655 -25.60 2.37 19.73
CA GLU A 655 -26.92 2.49 19.11
C GLU A 655 -26.86 3.46 17.92
N MET A 656 -27.12 2.94 16.72
CA MET A 656 -27.15 3.71 15.47
C MET A 656 -28.51 4.39 15.32
N LEU A 657 -28.53 5.72 15.19
CA LEU A 657 -29.74 6.53 15.07
C LEU A 657 -30.25 6.54 13.62
N CYS A 658 -30.79 5.40 13.19
CA CYS A 658 -31.15 5.11 11.81
C CYS A 658 -32.59 5.44 11.41
N ASP A 659 -33.56 5.33 12.33
CA ASP A 659 -34.97 5.67 12.10
C ASP A 659 -35.52 6.63 13.18
N CYS A 660 -36.68 7.20 12.90
CA CYS A 660 -37.39 8.03 13.86
C CYS A 660 -38.40 7.20 14.66
N GLU A 661 -38.65 7.55 15.92
CA GLU A 661 -39.63 6.84 16.75
C GLU A 661 -41.06 6.90 16.17
N CYS A 662 -41.39 7.94 15.40
CA CYS A 662 -42.67 8.08 14.70
C CYS A 662 -42.81 7.22 13.41
N GLU A 663 -41.77 6.47 13.01
CA GLU A 663 -41.83 5.50 11.90
C GLU A 663 -42.14 4.08 12.40
N ARG A 664 -42.30 3.91 13.72
CA ARG A 664 -42.51 2.62 14.40
C ARG A 664 -43.97 2.49 14.82
N LYS A 665 -44.55 1.29 14.65
CA LYS A 665 -45.97 1.04 14.97
C LYS A 665 -46.29 1.42 16.42
N GLY A 666 -47.26 2.31 16.61
CA GLY A 666 -47.79 2.74 17.92
C GLY A 666 -47.58 4.21 18.27
N HIS A 667 -46.53 4.88 17.76
CA HIS A 667 -46.31 6.31 18.00
C HIS A 667 -46.41 7.10 16.70
N MET A 668 -47.38 8.01 16.59
CA MET A 668 -47.68 8.78 15.37
C MET A 668 -47.77 7.93 14.09
N TYR A 669 -48.34 6.72 14.20
CA TYR A 669 -48.41 5.71 13.14
C TYR A 669 -49.85 5.19 13.03
N GLU A 670 -50.52 5.43 11.91
CA GLU A 670 -51.91 5.06 11.64
C GLU A 670 -52.03 4.36 10.26
N GLU A 671 -52.36 3.07 10.27
CA GLU A 671 -52.62 2.30 9.05
C GLU A 671 -54.01 2.63 8.50
N TYR A 672 -54.17 2.65 7.17
CA TYR A 672 -55.42 3.03 6.49
C TYR A 672 -55.94 4.43 6.92
N SER A 673 -55.02 5.37 7.18
CA SER A 673 -55.36 6.70 7.71
C SER A 673 -56.30 7.48 6.78
N SER A 674 -57.29 8.14 7.36
CA SER A 674 -58.18 9.05 6.63
C SER A 674 -57.46 10.28 6.05
N GLU A 675 -56.30 10.67 6.59
CA GLU A 675 -55.45 11.71 5.99
C GLU A 675 -54.60 11.19 4.81
N CYS A 676 -54.59 9.88 4.58
CA CYS A 676 -53.96 9.18 3.45
C CYS A 676 -55.01 8.49 2.56
N SER A 677 -56.18 9.12 2.41
CA SER A 677 -57.33 8.64 1.62
C SER A 677 -57.87 7.24 2.00
N GLY A 678 -57.43 6.66 3.12
CA GLY A 678 -57.67 5.26 3.48
C GLY A 678 -56.81 4.23 2.72
N ILE A 679 -55.89 4.68 1.85
CA ILE A 679 -55.05 3.84 0.96
C ILE A 679 -53.55 4.13 1.20
N GLY A 680 -53.22 4.45 2.46
CA GLY A 680 -51.85 4.60 2.92
C GLY A 680 -51.77 4.63 4.44
N THR A 681 -50.54 4.55 4.94
CA THR A 681 -50.19 4.60 6.35
C THR A 681 -49.63 5.99 6.68
N LEU A 682 -50.26 6.72 7.60
CA LEU A 682 -49.74 7.99 8.10
C LEU A 682 -48.65 7.71 9.15
N LYS A 683 -47.40 8.07 8.88
CA LYS A 683 -46.27 7.94 9.82
C LYS A 683 -45.41 9.18 9.82
N CYS A 684 -44.94 9.65 10.99
CA CYS A 684 -44.22 10.92 11.14
C CYS A 684 -44.88 12.15 10.43
N GLY A 685 -46.20 12.14 10.25
CA GLY A 685 -46.94 13.20 9.53
C GLY A 685 -46.84 13.16 8.00
N VAL A 686 -46.32 12.09 7.40
CA VAL A 686 -46.34 11.84 5.94
C VAL A 686 -47.06 10.54 5.63
N CYS A 687 -47.67 10.46 4.44
CA CYS A 687 -48.36 9.27 3.97
C CYS A 687 -47.40 8.34 3.22
N GLU A 688 -47.29 7.10 3.69
CA GLU A 688 -46.72 5.98 2.95
C GLU A 688 -47.86 5.26 2.23
N CYS A 689 -47.98 5.48 0.92
CA CYS A 689 -49.05 4.92 0.11
C CYS A 689 -48.85 3.43 -0.17
N TYR A 690 -49.95 2.69 -0.31
CA TYR A 690 -49.91 1.29 -0.73
C TYR A 690 -49.67 1.17 -2.25
N ASP A 691 -49.24 -0.01 -2.70
CA ASP A 691 -48.81 -0.24 -4.08
C ASP A 691 -49.84 0.23 -5.13
N GLY A 692 -49.38 1.02 -6.11
CA GLY A 692 -50.22 1.62 -7.14
C GLY A 692 -50.85 2.97 -6.78
N PHE A 693 -50.60 3.50 -5.57
CA PHE A 693 -51.09 4.82 -5.14
C PHE A 693 -49.95 5.79 -4.81
N PHE A 694 -50.17 7.07 -5.08
CA PHE A 694 -49.20 8.14 -4.89
C PHE A 694 -49.91 9.49 -4.69
N GLY A 695 -49.13 10.57 -4.50
CA GLY A 695 -49.63 11.88 -4.07
C GLY A 695 -49.40 12.11 -2.57
N LYS A 696 -49.69 13.33 -2.11
CA LYS A 696 -49.37 13.77 -0.74
C LYS A 696 -50.23 13.07 0.32
N HIS A 697 -51.40 12.61 -0.09
CA HIS A 697 -52.48 12.01 0.68
C HIS A 697 -52.95 10.68 0.04
N CYS A 698 -52.12 10.05 -0.81
CA CYS A 698 -52.45 8.83 -1.57
C CYS A 698 -53.71 8.95 -2.43
N GLU A 699 -53.97 10.17 -2.91
CA GLU A 699 -55.14 10.60 -3.65
C GLU A 699 -55.11 10.20 -5.14
N CYS A 700 -53.94 9.84 -5.66
CA CYS A 700 -53.70 9.48 -7.06
C CYS A 700 -53.49 7.95 -7.20
N SER A 701 -53.97 7.35 -8.29
CA SER A 701 -53.81 5.90 -8.56
C SER A 701 -53.29 5.63 -9.97
N SER A 702 -52.46 4.60 -10.13
CA SER A 702 -51.94 4.13 -11.42
C SER A 702 -53.01 3.55 -12.35
N HIS A 703 -54.24 3.36 -11.88
CA HIS A 703 -55.32 2.67 -12.61
C HIS A 703 -56.53 3.55 -12.97
N GLN A 704 -56.51 4.86 -12.73
CA GLN A 704 -57.57 5.75 -13.23
C GLN A 704 -57.36 6.11 -14.71
N GLU A 705 -58.41 5.93 -15.51
CA GLU A 705 -58.31 5.87 -16.96
C GLU A 705 -57.96 7.21 -17.62
N LEU A 706 -56.77 7.27 -18.24
CA LEU A 706 -56.51 8.10 -19.41
C LEU A 706 -56.26 7.19 -20.61
N THR A 707 -57.05 7.36 -21.67
CA THR A 707 -57.02 6.47 -22.84
C THR A 707 -55.83 6.77 -23.76
N GLY A 708 -54.67 6.22 -23.43
CA GLY A 708 -53.46 6.26 -24.26
C GLY A 708 -52.47 5.18 -23.85
N PHE A 709 -52.00 4.38 -24.82
CA PHE A 709 -50.93 3.41 -24.57
C PHE A 709 -49.61 4.12 -24.25
N ASP A 710 -48.81 3.51 -23.38
CA ASP A 710 -47.42 3.83 -23.04
C ASP A 710 -47.10 5.25 -22.50
N LYS A 711 -47.30 5.45 -21.17
CA LYS A 711 -46.43 6.23 -20.23
C LYS A 711 -47.08 6.39 -18.84
N HIS A 712 -46.67 5.60 -17.84
CA HIS A 712 -47.25 5.72 -16.48
C HIS A 712 -46.28 5.60 -15.27
N PHE A 713 -44.97 5.78 -15.49
CA PHE A 713 -43.98 5.99 -14.40
C PHE A 713 -43.15 7.29 -14.53
N GLN A 714 -43.44 8.13 -15.54
CA GLN A 714 -42.62 9.30 -15.92
C GLN A 714 -43.34 10.65 -15.75
N SER A 715 -44.49 10.70 -15.09
CA SER A 715 -45.37 11.89 -15.17
C SER A 715 -44.84 13.14 -14.45
N CYS A 716 -43.87 12.98 -13.53
CA CYS A 716 -43.19 14.09 -12.82
C CYS A 716 -41.65 14.03 -12.94
N ARG A 717 -41.12 13.22 -13.88
CA ARG A 717 -39.67 13.03 -14.09
C ARG A 717 -39.33 13.00 -15.58
N PRO A 718 -38.24 13.67 -16.01
CA PRO A 718 -37.87 13.71 -17.43
C PRO A 718 -37.39 12.37 -17.99
N ASP A 719 -36.92 11.45 -17.14
CA ASP A 719 -36.39 10.13 -17.53
C ASP A 719 -36.59 9.07 -16.43
N ASN A 720 -36.18 7.82 -16.69
CA ASN A 720 -36.17 6.74 -15.69
C ASN A 720 -34.90 6.73 -14.80
N THR A 721 -33.97 7.66 -15.01
CA THR A 721 -32.65 7.70 -14.35
C THR A 721 -32.58 8.73 -13.22
N THR A 722 -33.47 9.72 -13.23
CA THR A 722 -33.64 10.71 -12.16
C THR A 722 -34.41 10.12 -10.97
N LEU A 723 -33.86 10.34 -9.78
CA LEU A 723 -34.49 9.96 -8.51
C LEU A 723 -35.32 11.10 -7.88
N VAL A 724 -35.35 12.27 -8.51
CA VAL A 724 -35.91 13.52 -7.96
C VAL A 724 -37.09 13.98 -8.81
N ASP A 725 -38.26 14.08 -8.20
CA ASP A 725 -39.46 14.62 -8.84
C ASP A 725 -39.36 16.13 -9.05
N CYS A 726 -39.94 16.61 -10.15
CA CYS A 726 -40.09 18.05 -10.45
C CYS A 726 -38.78 18.86 -10.30
N SER A 727 -37.66 18.27 -10.73
CA SER A 727 -36.29 18.83 -10.65
C SER A 727 -35.88 19.35 -9.25
N GLY A 728 -36.58 18.94 -8.18
CA GLY A 728 -36.39 19.46 -6.82
C GLY A 728 -36.87 20.91 -6.62
N ARG A 729 -37.62 21.47 -7.58
CA ARG A 729 -38.06 22.88 -7.68
C ARG A 729 -39.59 23.04 -7.70
N GLY A 730 -40.30 21.99 -7.34
CA GLY A 730 -41.75 21.92 -7.31
C GLY A 730 -42.26 20.68 -6.57
N THR A 731 -43.58 20.51 -6.49
CA THR A 731 -44.24 19.34 -5.94
C THR A 731 -45.01 18.58 -7.01
N CYS A 732 -44.86 17.26 -7.05
CA CYS A 732 -45.63 16.40 -7.95
C CYS A 732 -47.05 16.19 -7.39
N ALA A 733 -48.05 16.75 -8.06
CA ALA A 733 -49.46 16.57 -7.75
C ALA A 733 -50.11 15.73 -8.86
N CYS A 734 -50.53 14.49 -8.52
CA CYS A 734 -51.13 13.51 -9.44
C CYS A 734 -50.54 13.42 -10.86
N GLY A 735 -49.21 13.45 -10.95
CA GLY A 735 -48.51 13.30 -12.23
C GLY A 735 -48.37 14.58 -13.05
N GLN A 736 -48.51 15.74 -12.43
CA GLN A 736 -48.07 17.03 -12.97
C GLN A 736 -47.24 17.76 -11.89
N CYS A 737 -46.23 18.52 -12.31
CA CYS A 737 -45.44 19.32 -11.39
C CYS A 737 -46.05 20.72 -11.17
N GLU A 738 -46.24 21.06 -9.90
CA GLU A 738 -46.56 22.41 -9.43
C GLU A 738 -45.24 23.08 -8.99
N CYS A 739 -44.81 24.11 -9.71
CA CYS A 739 -43.51 24.75 -9.45
C CYS A 739 -43.59 25.79 -8.32
N GLU A 740 -42.51 25.96 -7.56
CA GLU A 740 -42.49 26.91 -6.45
C GLU A 740 -42.54 28.36 -6.96
N GLU A 741 -43.55 29.13 -6.52
CA GLU A 741 -43.68 30.55 -6.85
C GLU A 741 -42.70 31.40 -6.03
N LEU A 742 -41.85 32.19 -6.70
CA LEU A 742 -40.96 33.15 -6.05
C LEU A 742 -41.51 34.58 -6.15
N GLY A 743 -41.28 35.36 -5.09
CA GLY A 743 -41.57 36.79 -5.09
C GLY A 743 -40.57 37.59 -5.92
N ASN A 744 -40.97 38.78 -6.37
CA ASN A 744 -40.16 39.76 -7.13
C ASN A 744 -39.93 39.47 -8.63
N GLY A 745 -40.74 38.60 -9.26
CA GLY A 745 -40.72 38.39 -10.72
C GLY A 745 -39.78 37.28 -11.20
N GLU A 746 -39.14 36.58 -10.26
CA GLU A 746 -38.46 35.31 -10.49
C GLU A 746 -39.51 34.20 -10.66
N ILE A 747 -39.41 33.42 -11.74
CA ILE A 747 -40.42 32.43 -12.16
C ILE A 747 -39.72 31.11 -12.47
N ILE A 748 -40.17 30.04 -11.81
CA ILE A 748 -39.85 28.65 -12.16
C ILE A 748 -40.99 28.10 -13.03
N SER A 749 -40.65 27.33 -14.06
CA SER A 749 -41.57 26.87 -15.09
C SER A 749 -41.06 25.57 -15.76
N GLY A 750 -41.79 25.08 -16.76
CA GLY A 750 -41.52 23.79 -17.42
C GLY A 750 -42.42 22.67 -16.90
N HIS A 751 -42.43 21.52 -17.57
CA HIS A 751 -43.34 20.41 -17.24
C HIS A 751 -42.92 19.68 -15.95
N PHE A 752 -41.63 19.73 -15.64
CA PHE A 752 -40.94 19.15 -14.50
C PHE A 752 -40.23 20.22 -13.65
N CYS A 753 -40.63 21.49 -13.73
CA CYS A 753 -40.00 22.63 -13.06
C CYS A 753 -38.49 22.77 -13.37
N GLU A 754 -38.13 22.40 -14.59
CA GLU A 754 -36.78 22.37 -15.15
C GLU A 754 -36.26 23.74 -15.62
N CYS A 755 -37.16 24.69 -15.89
CA CYS A 755 -36.84 26.02 -16.39
C CYS A 755 -36.96 27.10 -15.31
N ASP A 756 -36.11 28.13 -15.39
CA ASP A 756 -36.34 29.40 -14.70
C ASP A 756 -35.88 30.61 -15.56
N ASN A 757 -36.19 31.81 -15.08
CA ASN A 757 -35.83 33.09 -15.72
C ASN A 757 -34.72 33.88 -14.99
N PHE A 758 -33.95 33.26 -14.09
CA PHE A 758 -32.98 33.96 -13.20
C PHE A 758 -31.60 33.31 -13.04
N SER A 759 -31.45 32.04 -13.42
CA SER A 759 -30.22 31.24 -13.32
C SER A 759 -29.31 31.34 -14.56
N CYS A 760 -29.67 32.12 -15.58
CA CYS A 760 -28.78 32.36 -16.73
C CYS A 760 -27.47 33.07 -16.29
N ASP A 761 -26.46 33.00 -17.16
CA ASP A 761 -25.16 33.63 -16.95
C ASP A 761 -25.26 35.13 -16.62
N ARG A 762 -24.32 35.59 -15.79
CA ARG A 762 -24.20 36.98 -15.34
C ARG A 762 -22.81 37.53 -15.61
N ASP A 763 -22.67 38.47 -16.55
CA ASP A 763 -21.45 39.29 -16.65
C ASP A 763 -21.57 40.51 -15.73
N GLN A 764 -20.50 40.83 -15.00
CA GLN A 764 -20.42 41.96 -14.06
C GLN A 764 -21.63 42.06 -13.09
N GLY A 765 -22.25 40.91 -12.76
CA GLY A 765 -23.44 40.80 -11.91
C GLY A 765 -24.80 40.94 -12.61
N LYS A 766 -24.83 41.36 -13.88
CA LYS A 766 -26.06 41.54 -14.68
C LYS A 766 -26.46 40.27 -15.42
N LEU A 767 -27.72 39.86 -15.24
CA LEU A 767 -28.31 38.74 -15.98
C LEU A 767 -28.30 39.02 -17.48
N CYS A 768 -27.74 38.10 -18.27
CA CYS A 768 -27.61 38.23 -19.73
C CYS A 768 -26.99 39.57 -20.17
N SER A 769 -26.10 40.15 -19.36
CA SER A 769 -25.40 41.41 -19.62
C SER A 769 -26.27 42.67 -19.86
N ASP A 770 -27.56 42.68 -19.46
CA ASP A 770 -28.59 43.65 -19.94
C ASP A 770 -28.77 43.63 -21.49
N HIS A 771 -28.29 42.58 -22.16
CA HIS A 771 -28.21 42.47 -23.62
C HIS A 771 -28.90 41.22 -24.17
N GLY A 772 -29.67 40.52 -23.33
CA GLY A 772 -30.60 39.46 -23.70
C GLY A 772 -31.65 39.21 -22.62
N THR A 773 -32.62 38.33 -22.91
CA THR A 773 -33.64 37.87 -21.97
C THR A 773 -33.30 36.45 -21.52
N CYS A 774 -33.51 36.12 -20.24
CA CYS A 774 -33.27 34.78 -19.71
C CYS A 774 -34.50 33.88 -19.93
N GLU A 775 -34.36 32.84 -20.75
CA GLU A 775 -35.40 31.85 -21.04
C GLU A 775 -34.86 30.43 -20.75
N CYS A 776 -35.45 29.75 -19.77
CA CYS A 776 -35.06 28.38 -19.35
C CYS A 776 -33.54 28.21 -19.11
N GLY A 777 -32.93 29.15 -18.38
CA GLY A 777 -31.48 29.12 -18.10
C GLY A 777 -30.56 29.46 -19.29
N GLN A 778 -31.08 29.85 -20.45
CA GLN A 778 -30.29 30.35 -21.59
C GLN A 778 -30.60 31.82 -21.90
N CYS A 779 -29.58 32.60 -22.27
CA CYS A 779 -29.77 34.00 -22.67
C CYS A 779 -30.13 34.13 -24.15
N VAL A 780 -31.34 34.61 -24.44
CA VAL A 780 -31.80 34.99 -25.79
C VAL A 780 -31.34 36.43 -26.07
N CYS A 781 -30.29 36.58 -26.88
CA CYS A 781 -29.62 37.87 -27.09
C CYS A 781 -30.40 38.84 -27.99
N ASN A 782 -30.32 40.12 -27.62
CA ASN A 782 -30.84 41.24 -28.41
C ASN A 782 -30.02 41.41 -29.70
N SER A 783 -30.66 41.92 -30.77
CA SER A 783 -30.04 42.09 -32.09
C SER A 783 -28.73 42.89 -32.03
N GLY A 784 -27.62 42.26 -32.42
CA GLY A 784 -26.27 42.83 -32.34
C GLY A 784 -25.41 42.29 -31.18
N TRP A 785 -25.96 41.37 -30.38
CA TRP A 785 -25.24 40.63 -29.33
C TRP A 785 -25.41 39.11 -29.50
N THR A 786 -24.40 38.37 -29.03
CA THR A 786 -24.24 36.92 -29.15
C THR A 786 -23.52 36.35 -27.91
N GLY A 787 -23.31 35.03 -27.87
CA GLY A 787 -22.62 34.35 -26.77
C GLY A 787 -23.54 33.96 -25.61
N PRO A 788 -23.13 33.02 -24.73
CA PRO A 788 -24.01 32.39 -23.73
C PRO A 788 -24.56 33.37 -22.70
N SER A 789 -23.83 34.46 -22.43
CA SER A 789 -24.20 35.52 -21.48
C SER A 789 -24.61 36.83 -22.17
N CYS A 790 -24.75 36.84 -23.51
CA CYS A 790 -24.98 38.01 -24.37
C CYS A 790 -23.96 39.16 -24.23
N ASN A 791 -22.76 38.86 -23.76
CA ASN A 791 -21.64 39.81 -23.63
C ASN A 791 -20.87 40.04 -24.94
N CYS A 792 -21.04 39.18 -25.94
CA CYS A 792 -20.29 39.19 -27.19
C CYS A 792 -20.96 40.11 -28.21
N ARG A 793 -20.25 41.11 -28.74
CA ARG A 793 -20.83 42.00 -29.77
C ARG A 793 -20.73 41.37 -31.15
N SER A 794 -21.82 41.37 -31.93
CA SER A 794 -21.88 40.73 -33.26
C SER A 794 -21.33 41.58 -34.41
N SER A 795 -20.67 42.71 -34.10
CA SER A 795 -20.09 43.63 -35.08
C SER A 795 -18.57 43.41 -35.20
N ASN A 796 -18.10 42.94 -36.35
CA ASN A 796 -16.68 42.62 -36.57
C ASN A 796 -15.80 43.86 -36.86
N ASP A 797 -16.37 45.06 -36.85
CA ASP A 797 -15.73 46.31 -37.27
C ASP A 797 -14.44 46.64 -36.49
N SER A 798 -14.37 46.25 -35.21
CA SER A 798 -13.20 46.46 -34.35
C SER A 798 -12.06 45.47 -34.56
N CYS A 799 -12.28 44.41 -35.36
CA CYS A 799 -11.28 43.44 -35.78
C CYS A 799 -10.59 43.81 -37.11
N ILE A 800 -10.94 44.95 -37.73
CA ILE A 800 -10.42 45.40 -39.01
C ILE A 800 -9.42 46.54 -38.80
N ALA A 801 -8.20 46.37 -39.31
CA ALA A 801 -7.15 47.38 -39.15
C ALA A 801 -7.49 48.68 -39.93
N PRO A 802 -7.46 49.86 -39.28
CA PRO A 802 -7.84 51.11 -39.91
C PRO A 802 -6.89 51.50 -41.05
N GLY A 803 -7.44 51.85 -42.20
CA GLY A 803 -6.70 52.27 -43.39
C GLY A 803 -6.55 51.22 -44.50
N THR A 804 -6.98 49.97 -44.28
CA THR A 804 -6.93 48.92 -45.32
C THR A 804 -8.19 48.92 -46.20
N THR A 805 -8.02 49.04 -47.52
CA THR A 805 -9.13 49.21 -48.48
C THR A 805 -10.00 47.98 -48.73
N ASN A 806 -9.50 46.78 -48.39
CA ASN A 806 -10.22 45.50 -48.54
C ASN A 806 -10.52 44.80 -47.19
N GLY A 807 -10.34 45.49 -46.05
CA GLY A 807 -10.93 45.14 -44.76
C GLY A 807 -10.89 43.68 -44.29
N VAL A 808 -9.72 43.00 -44.35
CA VAL A 808 -9.61 41.61 -43.89
C VAL A 808 -9.63 41.55 -42.36
N LEU A 809 -10.56 40.77 -41.79
CA LEU A 809 -10.63 40.48 -40.35
C LEU A 809 -9.28 39.95 -39.85
N CYS A 810 -8.77 40.52 -38.75
CA CYS A 810 -7.56 40.04 -38.06
C CYS A 810 -6.37 39.80 -39.01
N SER A 811 -6.27 40.64 -40.04
CA SER A 811 -5.27 40.56 -41.12
C SER A 811 -5.19 39.19 -41.84
N GLY A 812 -6.18 38.31 -41.69
CA GLY A 812 -6.19 36.96 -42.25
C GLY A 812 -5.41 35.92 -41.45
N HIS A 813 -5.00 36.23 -40.21
CA HIS A 813 -4.16 35.39 -39.35
C HIS A 813 -4.76 35.16 -37.95
N GLY A 814 -6.09 35.19 -37.84
CA GLY A 814 -6.82 34.96 -36.61
C GLY A 814 -8.34 35.07 -36.80
N ASP A 815 -9.09 34.60 -35.80
CA ASP A 815 -10.55 34.70 -35.76
C ASP A 815 -10.98 35.95 -34.96
N CYS A 816 -11.97 36.67 -35.47
CA CYS A 816 -12.62 37.75 -34.74
C CYS A 816 -13.69 37.18 -33.80
N ILE A 817 -13.46 37.27 -32.49
CA ILE A 817 -14.39 36.79 -31.46
C ILE A 817 -14.74 37.97 -30.55
N CYS A 818 -16.04 38.28 -30.46
CA CYS A 818 -16.60 39.38 -29.67
C CYS A 818 -16.04 40.79 -29.96
N GLY A 819 -15.46 40.99 -31.15
CA GLY A 819 -14.85 42.26 -31.57
C GLY A 819 -13.36 42.38 -31.24
N GLU A 820 -12.71 41.31 -30.75
CA GLU A 820 -11.26 41.20 -30.56
C GLU A 820 -10.69 40.05 -31.41
N CYS A 821 -9.41 40.14 -31.80
CA CYS A 821 -8.77 39.17 -32.69
C CYS A 821 -7.96 38.13 -31.92
N ILE A 822 -8.33 36.86 -32.05
CA ILE A 822 -7.57 35.72 -31.53
C ILE A 822 -6.70 35.14 -32.65
N CYS A 823 -5.39 35.34 -32.54
CA CYS A 823 -4.44 34.98 -33.59
C CYS A 823 -4.16 33.48 -33.64
N HIS A 824 -3.98 32.94 -34.85
CA HIS A 824 -3.70 31.51 -35.05
C HIS A 824 -2.22 31.17 -34.82
N GLU A 825 -1.95 29.99 -34.25
CA GLU A 825 -0.61 29.40 -34.15
C GLU A 825 -0.49 28.22 -35.13
N GLU A 826 0.06 28.46 -36.33
CA GLU A 826 0.36 27.39 -37.28
C GLU A 826 1.80 26.89 -37.10
N GLY A 827 1.93 25.71 -36.49
CA GLY A 827 3.20 25.02 -36.32
C GLY A 827 4.14 25.73 -35.35
N ASN A 828 5.14 26.44 -35.88
CA ASN A 828 6.19 27.11 -35.11
C ASN A 828 6.21 28.63 -35.33
N ILE A 829 5.15 29.18 -35.93
CA ILE A 829 4.97 30.60 -36.25
C ILE A 829 3.85 31.17 -35.36
N ARG A 830 4.10 32.35 -34.79
CA ARG A 830 3.17 33.07 -33.91
C ARG A 830 2.83 34.44 -34.46
N TYR A 831 1.54 34.68 -34.68
CA TYR A 831 0.97 35.98 -35.03
C TYR A 831 0.47 36.69 -33.77
N SER A 832 0.56 38.01 -33.73
CA SER A 832 0.32 38.82 -32.53
C SER A 832 -0.07 40.27 -32.84
N GLY A 833 -0.44 41.03 -31.80
CA GLY A 833 -0.94 42.40 -31.92
C GLY A 833 -2.45 42.46 -32.16
N LYS A 834 -3.06 43.64 -31.96
CA LYS A 834 -4.52 43.82 -31.88
C LYS A 834 -5.32 43.34 -33.10
N HIS A 835 -4.69 43.27 -34.27
CA HIS A 835 -5.30 42.73 -35.49
C HIS A 835 -4.47 41.58 -36.10
N CYS A 836 -3.70 40.86 -35.28
CA CYS A 836 -2.80 39.75 -35.68
C CYS A 836 -1.73 40.11 -36.73
N ASN A 837 -1.37 41.38 -36.81
CA ASN A 837 -0.52 41.95 -37.86
C ASN A 837 0.99 41.99 -37.52
N LYS A 838 1.43 41.51 -36.35
CA LYS A 838 2.86 41.37 -35.98
C LYS A 838 3.27 39.89 -35.98
N CYS A 839 4.31 39.54 -36.76
CA CYS A 839 4.85 38.17 -36.89
C CYS A 839 6.34 38.12 -36.49
N PRO A 840 6.71 37.89 -35.22
CA PRO A 840 8.11 37.86 -34.78
C PRO A 840 8.94 36.68 -35.31
N THR A 841 8.27 35.68 -35.88
CA THR A 841 8.85 34.40 -36.34
C THR A 841 8.85 34.24 -37.86
N CYS A 842 8.45 35.29 -38.59
CA CYS A 842 8.54 35.33 -40.05
C CYS A 842 10.02 35.45 -40.49
N PRO A 843 10.41 34.94 -41.69
CA PRO A 843 11.81 34.91 -42.11
C PRO A 843 12.44 36.30 -42.18
N SER A 844 13.46 36.55 -41.36
CA SER A 844 14.22 37.81 -41.38
C SER A 844 15.08 37.92 -42.64
N ARG A 845 15.29 39.14 -43.14
CA ARG A 845 16.19 39.39 -44.28
C ARG A 845 17.67 39.18 -43.94
N CYS A 846 18.02 38.74 -42.72
CA CYS A 846 19.39 38.51 -42.29
C CYS A 846 20.21 37.65 -43.28
N GLU A 847 19.66 36.56 -43.81
CA GLU A 847 20.38 35.68 -44.76
C GLU A 847 20.58 36.33 -46.14
N GLU A 848 19.71 37.27 -46.53
CA GLU A 848 19.81 38.04 -47.78
C GLU A 848 20.86 39.16 -47.67
N LEU A 849 20.91 39.83 -46.52
CA LEU A 849 21.79 40.99 -46.28
C LEU A 849 23.24 40.58 -45.93
N LYS A 850 23.44 39.40 -45.31
CA LYS A 850 24.75 38.87 -44.88
C LYS A 850 25.87 39.01 -45.93
N PRO A 851 25.74 38.55 -47.20
CA PRO A 851 26.83 38.59 -48.17
C PRO A 851 27.27 40.02 -48.51
N CYS A 852 26.33 40.97 -48.48
CA CYS A 852 26.63 42.37 -48.72
C CYS A 852 27.32 43.03 -47.53
N VAL A 853 26.88 42.76 -46.29
CA VAL A 853 27.57 43.22 -45.08
C VAL A 853 29.00 42.64 -45.01
N GLN A 854 29.19 41.35 -45.30
CA GLN A 854 30.51 40.71 -45.29
C GLN A 854 31.50 41.35 -46.26
N CYS A 855 31.09 41.61 -47.50
CA CYS A 855 31.96 42.32 -48.43
C CYS A 855 32.18 43.77 -47.97
N GLN A 856 31.11 44.55 -47.78
CA GLN A 856 31.22 46.01 -47.64
C GLN A 856 31.95 46.43 -46.35
N MET A 857 31.87 45.62 -45.29
CA MET A 857 32.60 45.86 -44.03
C MET A 857 33.98 45.19 -43.97
N TYR A 858 34.12 43.96 -44.47
CA TYR A 858 35.29 43.12 -44.18
C TYR A 858 36.09 42.64 -45.40
N SER A 859 35.62 42.93 -46.62
CA SER A 859 36.20 42.45 -47.89
C SER A 859 36.30 40.91 -47.99
N THR A 860 35.33 40.18 -47.43
CA THR A 860 35.29 38.71 -47.41
C THR A 860 33.91 38.15 -47.79
N GLY A 861 33.82 36.82 -47.94
CA GLY A 861 32.59 36.11 -48.32
C GLY A 861 32.36 36.02 -49.84
N ASN A 862 31.15 35.63 -50.25
CA ASN A 862 30.80 35.30 -51.63
C ASN A 862 31.00 36.42 -52.67
N TYR A 863 31.15 37.68 -52.24
CA TYR A 863 31.41 38.83 -53.10
C TYR A 863 32.74 39.51 -52.73
N SER A 864 33.78 38.72 -52.48
CA SER A 864 35.12 39.20 -52.11
C SER A 864 35.83 40.03 -53.20
N GLU A 865 35.41 39.90 -54.47
CA GLU A 865 35.91 40.74 -55.57
C GLU A 865 35.17 42.09 -55.61
N PRO A 866 35.87 43.25 -55.53
CA PRO A 866 35.24 44.56 -55.34
C PRO A 866 34.21 44.96 -56.41
N GLU A 867 34.43 44.59 -57.67
CA GLU A 867 33.51 44.93 -58.77
C GLU A 867 32.18 44.17 -58.68
N GLU A 868 32.19 42.93 -58.20
CA GLU A 868 30.98 42.10 -58.09
C GLU A 868 30.12 42.55 -56.90
N CYS A 869 30.78 42.87 -55.79
CA CYS A 869 30.16 43.49 -54.62
C CYS A 869 29.52 44.84 -54.95
N ALA A 870 30.28 45.77 -55.57
CA ALA A 870 29.77 47.08 -55.98
C ALA A 870 28.66 47.00 -57.05
N ARG A 871 28.54 45.87 -57.77
CA ARG A 871 27.46 45.62 -58.73
C ARG A 871 26.18 45.11 -58.04
N ASN A 872 26.31 44.14 -57.14
CA ASN A 872 25.19 43.41 -56.56
C ASN A 872 24.63 44.09 -55.28
N CYS A 873 25.50 44.69 -54.46
CA CYS A 873 25.14 45.27 -53.17
C CYS A 873 24.95 46.79 -53.26
N LYS A 874 23.73 47.20 -53.66
CA LYS A 874 23.36 48.62 -53.90
C LYS A 874 22.13 49.11 -53.13
N GLU A 875 21.44 48.24 -52.40
CA GLU A 875 20.22 48.59 -51.68
C GLU A 875 20.50 49.47 -50.43
N PHE A 876 21.65 49.25 -49.79
CA PHE A 876 22.10 49.97 -48.60
C PHE A 876 23.63 50.11 -48.60
N VAL A 877 24.14 50.92 -47.66
CA VAL A 877 25.55 50.95 -47.25
C VAL A 877 25.56 50.82 -45.72
N PRO A 878 26.27 49.84 -45.13
CA PRO A 878 26.25 49.62 -43.69
C PRO A 878 27.04 50.70 -42.93
N GLU A 879 26.54 51.08 -41.76
CA GLU A 879 27.23 51.96 -40.81
C GLU A 879 28.10 51.13 -39.85
N GLY A 880 29.39 51.47 -39.75
CA GLY A 880 30.37 50.75 -38.93
C GLY A 880 30.41 51.20 -37.47
N VAL A 881 30.11 50.31 -36.54
CA VAL A 881 30.08 50.55 -35.09
C VAL A 881 31.04 49.62 -34.33
N GLU A 882 31.56 50.03 -33.17
CA GLU A 882 32.45 49.17 -32.37
C GLU A 882 31.70 47.96 -31.79
N THR A 883 30.49 48.18 -31.27
CA THR A 883 29.59 47.11 -30.78
C THR A 883 28.17 47.36 -31.26
N VAL A 884 27.46 46.28 -31.59
CA VAL A 884 26.06 46.33 -32.02
C VAL A 884 25.18 46.15 -30.79
N ILE A 885 24.63 47.27 -30.32
CA ILE A 885 23.58 47.33 -29.31
C ILE A 885 22.24 47.44 -30.06
N VAL A 886 21.28 46.59 -29.70
CA VAL A 886 19.94 46.51 -30.29
C VAL A 886 18.99 47.40 -29.49
N ASP A 887 18.28 48.29 -30.17
CA ASP A 887 17.21 49.08 -29.57
C ASP A 887 15.84 48.40 -29.78
N VAL A 888 15.20 48.01 -28.67
CA VAL A 888 13.95 47.23 -28.68
C VAL A 888 12.74 48.10 -28.96
N ASP A 889 12.79 49.40 -28.65
CA ASP A 889 11.65 50.31 -28.86
C ASP A 889 11.54 50.82 -30.32
N ASN A 890 12.56 50.57 -31.14
CA ASN A 890 12.65 50.98 -32.55
C ASN A 890 12.45 49.82 -33.56
N ASP A 891 11.88 48.68 -33.14
CA ASP A 891 11.64 47.47 -33.96
C ASP A 891 12.94 46.99 -34.72
N GLU A 892 14.14 47.17 -34.15
CA GLU A 892 15.41 46.71 -34.76
C GLU A 892 15.55 45.17 -34.77
N VAL A 893 15.98 44.61 -35.91
CA VAL A 893 16.18 43.16 -36.09
C VAL A 893 17.67 42.79 -36.02
N PRO A 894 18.12 42.03 -35.01
CA PRO A 894 19.51 41.59 -34.91
C PRO A 894 19.81 40.36 -35.78
N CYS A 895 20.94 40.42 -36.49
CA CYS A 895 21.45 39.42 -37.39
C CYS A 895 22.86 38.96 -36.97
N PHE A 896 23.05 37.65 -36.89
CA PHE A 896 24.28 37.01 -36.45
C PHE A 896 24.89 36.22 -37.61
N GLY A 897 26.19 36.40 -37.84
CA GLY A 897 26.93 35.79 -38.93
C GLY A 897 28.20 35.08 -38.48
N THR A 898 28.70 34.19 -39.34
CA THR A 898 30.01 33.55 -39.21
C THR A 898 30.60 33.43 -40.61
N ASP A 899 31.91 33.63 -40.75
CA ASP A 899 32.62 33.55 -42.03
C ASP A 899 33.37 32.21 -42.22
N GLU A 900 34.16 32.10 -43.28
CA GLU A 900 34.88 30.87 -43.63
C GLU A 900 36.07 30.55 -42.68
N ASP A 901 36.49 31.53 -41.87
CA ASP A 901 37.57 31.39 -40.86
C ASP A 901 37.02 31.05 -39.45
N ASP A 902 35.73 30.67 -39.36
CA ASP A 902 34.96 30.47 -38.11
C ASP A 902 34.85 31.74 -37.23
N CYS A 903 35.14 32.93 -37.78
CA CYS A 903 35.02 34.20 -37.07
C CYS A 903 33.58 34.72 -37.09
N LYS A 904 33.12 35.26 -35.96
CA LYS A 904 31.76 35.79 -35.80
C LYS A 904 31.69 37.29 -36.05
N TYR A 905 30.56 37.74 -36.60
CA TYR A 905 30.25 39.14 -36.82
C TYR A 905 28.75 39.38 -36.65
N ASN A 906 28.38 40.53 -36.12
CA ASN A 906 26.99 40.87 -35.82
C ASN A 906 26.60 42.20 -36.48
N PHE A 907 25.33 42.31 -36.89
CA PHE A 907 24.74 43.52 -37.43
C PHE A 907 23.24 43.60 -37.08
N VAL A 908 22.65 44.79 -37.15
CA VAL A 908 21.19 45.00 -37.07
C VAL A 908 20.70 45.62 -38.37
N TYR A 909 19.43 45.37 -38.71
CA TYR A 909 18.72 46.18 -39.69
C TYR A 909 17.37 46.67 -39.16
N TYR A 910 16.92 47.81 -39.67
CA TYR A 910 15.60 48.39 -39.40
C TYR A 910 15.10 49.17 -40.62
N TYR A 911 13.85 49.62 -40.56
CA TYR A 911 13.26 50.51 -41.56
C TYR A 911 12.92 51.84 -40.90
N ASN A 912 13.41 52.94 -41.47
CA ASN A 912 13.09 54.30 -41.00
C ASN A 912 11.63 54.67 -41.36
N GLU A 913 11.07 55.77 -40.83
CA GLU A 913 9.67 56.18 -41.02
C GLU A 913 9.23 56.28 -42.50
N THR A 914 10.16 56.55 -43.42
CA THR A 914 9.95 56.56 -44.88
C THR A 914 10.01 55.18 -45.53
N ASN A 915 10.01 54.11 -44.73
CA ASN A 915 10.16 52.70 -45.10
C ASN A 915 11.44 52.38 -45.89
N CYS A 916 12.55 53.02 -45.54
CA CYS A 916 13.88 52.77 -46.15
C CYS A 916 14.75 51.91 -45.23
N LEU A 917 15.38 50.87 -45.80
CA LEU A 917 16.28 49.96 -45.07
C LEU A 917 17.53 50.69 -44.57
N GLN A 918 17.89 50.45 -43.31
CA GLN A 918 19.14 50.87 -42.67
C GLN A 918 19.84 49.67 -42.02
N VAL A 919 21.17 49.67 -42.01
CA VAL A 919 21.98 48.53 -41.50
C VAL A 919 23.17 49.07 -40.70
N ARG A 920 23.38 48.57 -39.47
CA ARG A 920 24.51 48.91 -38.59
C ARG A 920 25.30 47.64 -38.26
N ALA A 921 26.62 47.61 -38.50
CA ALA A 921 27.45 46.40 -38.42
C ALA A 921 28.75 46.63 -37.61
N GLN A 922 29.28 45.59 -36.97
CA GLN A 922 30.52 45.70 -36.20
C GLN A 922 31.74 46.00 -37.06
N ASN A 923 32.71 46.75 -36.51
CA ASN A 923 33.97 47.09 -37.18
C ASN A 923 35.01 45.95 -37.20
N GLU A 924 35.07 45.13 -36.14
CA GLU A 924 35.98 43.98 -36.03
C GLU A 924 35.21 42.65 -35.86
N ARG A 925 35.88 41.53 -36.18
CA ARG A 925 35.32 40.16 -36.16
C ARG A 925 35.90 39.34 -35.01
N GLU A 926 35.06 38.57 -34.32
CA GLU A 926 35.46 37.73 -33.18
C GLU A 926 35.91 36.33 -33.64
N CYS A 927 37.22 36.12 -33.77
CA CYS A 927 37.82 34.85 -34.20
C CYS A 927 38.23 33.93 -33.03
N PRO A 928 38.01 32.60 -33.11
CA PRO A 928 38.47 31.66 -32.10
C PRO A 928 40.00 31.39 -32.17
N PRO A 929 40.70 31.21 -31.04
CA PRO A 929 42.13 30.93 -31.03
C PRO A 929 42.44 29.50 -31.53
N GLN A 930 43.42 29.36 -32.42
CA GLN A 930 43.75 28.08 -33.06
C GLN A 930 44.43 27.09 -32.08
N VAL A 931 43.87 25.89 -31.97
CA VAL A 931 44.30 24.85 -31.00
C VAL A 931 45.18 23.78 -31.67
N TYR A 932 46.31 23.44 -31.06
CA TYR A 932 47.32 22.52 -31.64
C TYR A 932 46.91 21.04 -31.54
N MET A 933 46.00 20.62 -32.42
CA MET A 933 45.38 19.27 -32.45
C MET A 933 46.38 18.10 -32.42
N LEU A 934 47.57 18.23 -33.03
CA LEU A 934 48.57 17.16 -33.06
C LEU A 934 49.05 16.77 -31.65
N GLY A 935 49.22 17.75 -30.77
CA GLY A 935 49.66 17.50 -29.38
C GLY A 935 48.62 16.74 -28.56
N ILE A 936 47.33 17.04 -28.77
CA ILE A 936 46.22 16.36 -28.08
C ILE A 936 46.15 14.89 -28.51
N VAL A 937 46.22 14.62 -29.82
CA VAL A 937 46.17 13.25 -30.36
C VAL A 937 47.35 12.40 -29.87
N LEU A 938 48.57 12.95 -29.88
CA LEU A 938 49.76 12.25 -29.37
C LEU A 938 49.68 11.99 -27.86
N GLY A 939 49.15 12.94 -27.08
CA GLY A 939 48.94 12.78 -25.63
C GLY A 939 47.97 11.65 -25.29
N VAL A 940 46.83 11.56 -26.00
CA VAL A 940 45.84 10.49 -25.79
C VAL A 940 46.42 9.12 -26.15
N ILE A 941 47.15 9.01 -27.28
CA ILE A 941 47.80 7.75 -27.67
C ILE A 941 48.82 7.29 -26.63
N ALA A 942 49.66 8.21 -26.12
CA ALA A 942 50.63 7.91 -25.09
C ALA A 942 49.98 7.43 -23.77
N ALA A 943 48.88 8.06 -23.35
CA ALA A 943 48.14 7.68 -22.15
C ALA A 943 47.56 6.25 -22.25
N VAL A 944 46.93 5.90 -23.38
CA VAL A 944 46.36 4.55 -23.60
C VAL A 944 47.45 3.48 -23.59
N VAL A 945 48.60 3.74 -24.24
CA VAL A 945 49.73 2.80 -24.25
C VAL A 945 50.32 2.61 -22.84
N LEU A 946 50.45 3.68 -22.04
CA LEU A 946 50.95 3.58 -20.66
C LEU A 946 49.99 2.81 -19.74
N ILE A 947 48.67 3.00 -19.88
CA ILE A 947 47.66 2.23 -19.14
C ILE A 947 47.72 0.74 -19.52
N GLY A 948 47.81 0.43 -20.82
CA GLY A 948 47.98 -0.95 -21.30
C GLY A 948 49.24 -1.63 -20.75
N LEU A 949 50.38 -0.92 -20.75
CA LEU A 949 51.62 -1.40 -20.16
C LEU A 949 51.52 -1.60 -18.64
N ALA A 950 50.85 -0.68 -17.92
CA ALA A 950 50.64 -0.81 -16.48
C ALA A 950 49.79 -2.04 -16.13
N LEU A 951 48.72 -2.31 -16.89
CA LEU A 951 47.89 -3.50 -16.72
C LEU A 951 48.63 -4.80 -17.05
N LEU A 952 49.45 -4.81 -18.11
CA LEU A 952 50.30 -5.97 -18.45
C LEU A 952 51.39 -6.21 -17.40
N LEU A 953 51.98 -5.16 -16.84
CA LEU A 953 52.93 -5.27 -15.72
C LEU A 953 52.25 -5.76 -14.44
N LEU A 954 51.04 -5.30 -14.14
CA LEU A 954 50.24 -5.78 -12.99
C LEU A 954 49.87 -7.26 -13.15
N TRP A 955 49.40 -7.67 -14.34
CA TRP A 955 49.11 -9.07 -14.64
C TRP A 955 50.37 -9.94 -14.58
N LYS A 956 51.51 -9.45 -15.11
CA LYS A 956 52.77 -10.19 -15.02
C LYS A 956 53.31 -10.26 -13.59
N LEU A 957 53.09 -9.24 -12.77
CA LEU A 957 53.42 -9.26 -11.34
C LEU A 957 52.58 -10.30 -10.59
N LEU A 958 51.26 -10.28 -10.77
CA LEU A 958 50.33 -11.22 -10.13
C LEU A 958 50.62 -12.68 -10.52
N THR A 959 50.80 -12.96 -11.82
CA THR A 959 51.19 -14.30 -12.30
C THR A 959 52.56 -14.72 -11.77
N THR A 960 53.57 -13.84 -11.76
CA THR A 960 54.90 -14.17 -11.22
C THR A 960 54.89 -14.39 -9.70
N ILE A 961 53.98 -13.75 -8.95
CA ILE A 961 53.76 -14.03 -7.52
C ILE A 961 53.08 -15.40 -7.33
N HIS A 962 52.13 -15.76 -8.19
CA HIS A 962 51.49 -17.08 -8.17
C HIS A 962 52.49 -18.19 -8.53
N ASP A 963 53.21 -18.06 -9.65
CA ASP A 963 54.28 -18.98 -10.07
C ASP A 963 55.33 -19.16 -8.97
N ARG A 964 55.72 -18.08 -8.26
CA ARG A 964 56.66 -18.18 -7.13
C ARG A 964 56.09 -18.89 -5.91
N ARG A 965 54.78 -18.80 -5.65
CA ARG A 965 54.13 -19.55 -4.56
C ARG A 965 54.07 -21.04 -4.89
N GLU A 966 53.65 -21.41 -6.09
CA GLU A 966 53.62 -22.81 -6.51
C GLU A 966 55.02 -23.40 -6.69
N PHE A 967 56.01 -22.64 -7.16
CA PHE A 967 57.41 -23.10 -7.19
C PHE A 967 57.99 -23.31 -5.79
N ALA A 968 57.72 -22.41 -4.83
CA ALA A 968 58.16 -22.59 -3.44
C ALA A 968 57.46 -23.77 -2.76
N ARG A 969 56.20 -24.04 -3.11
CA ARG A 969 55.46 -25.24 -2.70
C ARG A 969 56.09 -26.51 -3.28
N PHE A 970 56.36 -26.52 -4.59
CA PHE A 970 57.02 -27.63 -5.28
C PHE A 970 58.44 -27.90 -4.74
N GLU A 971 59.24 -26.88 -4.45
CA GLU A 971 60.55 -27.08 -3.81
C GLU A 971 60.43 -27.62 -2.38
N LYS A 972 59.43 -27.20 -1.60
CA LYS A 972 59.15 -27.77 -0.27
C LYS A 972 58.79 -29.25 -0.38
N GLU A 973 57.89 -29.61 -1.29
CA GLU A 973 57.50 -30.99 -1.58
C GLU A 973 58.72 -31.82 -2.04
N ARG A 974 59.53 -31.30 -2.97
CA ARG A 974 60.76 -31.97 -3.46
C ARG A 974 61.87 -32.08 -2.41
N MET A 975 61.91 -31.20 -1.40
CA MET A 975 62.83 -31.33 -0.27
C MET A 975 62.36 -32.34 0.78
N MET A 976 61.04 -32.52 0.94
CA MET A 976 60.47 -33.58 1.78
C MET A 976 60.59 -34.96 1.10
N ALA A 977 60.62 -35.01 -0.24
CA ALA A 977 60.85 -36.21 -1.04
C ALA A 977 62.33 -36.70 -1.08
N LYS A 978 63.04 -36.67 0.05
CA LYS A 978 64.33 -37.36 0.19
C LYS A 978 64.09 -38.83 0.57
N TRP A 979 64.28 -39.72 -0.41
CA TRP A 979 64.28 -41.16 -0.18
C TRP A 979 65.49 -41.58 0.67
N ASP A 980 65.25 -42.42 1.68
CA ASP A 980 66.30 -43.03 2.49
C ASP A 980 66.92 -44.21 1.72
N THR A 981 68.24 -44.19 1.51
CA THR A 981 68.94 -45.17 0.67
C THR A 981 69.36 -46.40 1.47
N GLY A 982 68.38 -47.10 2.06
CA GLY A 982 68.56 -48.43 2.64
C GLY A 982 68.52 -49.51 1.56
N GLU A 983 69.63 -50.22 1.34
CA GLU A 983 69.68 -51.34 0.38
C GLU A 983 68.83 -52.53 0.87
N ASN A 984 67.97 -53.07 0.00
CA ASN A 984 67.11 -54.22 0.33
C ASN A 984 67.94 -55.53 0.35
N PRO A 985 68.07 -56.24 1.49
CA PRO A 985 68.99 -57.39 1.62
C PRO A 985 68.68 -58.64 0.79
N ILE A 986 67.59 -58.66 0.02
CA ILE A 986 67.04 -59.88 -0.61
C ILE A 986 67.32 -59.96 -2.12
N TYR A 987 67.75 -58.86 -2.76
CA TYR A 987 67.93 -58.81 -4.22
C TYR A 987 69.29 -59.34 -4.69
N LYS A 988 69.29 -60.41 -5.50
CA LYS A 988 70.46 -60.86 -6.27
C LYS A 988 70.27 -60.49 -7.75
N GLN A 989 71.22 -59.73 -8.31
CA GLN A 989 71.19 -59.35 -9.72
C GLN A 989 71.37 -60.57 -10.65
N ALA A 990 70.58 -60.62 -11.72
CA ALA A 990 70.56 -61.70 -12.70
C ALA A 990 71.55 -61.51 -13.88
N THR A 991 72.69 -60.86 -13.63
CA THR A 991 73.63 -60.41 -14.69
C THR A 991 75.08 -60.70 -14.32
N SER A 992 75.71 -61.64 -15.02
CA SER A 992 77.12 -62.04 -14.79
C SER A 992 78.08 -61.36 -15.77
N THR A 993 78.54 -60.16 -15.42
CA THR A 993 79.48 -59.39 -16.25
C THR A 993 80.91 -59.93 -16.15
N PHE A 994 81.31 -60.82 -17.07
CA PHE A 994 82.70 -61.29 -17.18
C PHE A 994 83.60 -60.22 -17.84
N LYS A 995 84.60 -59.73 -17.09
CA LYS A 995 85.69 -58.93 -17.67
C LYS A 995 86.73 -59.85 -18.33
N ASN A 996 87.07 -59.57 -19.58
CA ASN A 996 88.12 -60.27 -20.33
C ASN A 996 89.51 -59.91 -19.73
N PRO A 997 90.32 -60.87 -19.23
CA PRO A 997 91.61 -60.57 -18.60
C PRO A 997 92.68 -59.99 -19.55
N THR A 998 92.53 -60.14 -20.87
CA THR A 998 93.61 -59.90 -21.85
C THR A 998 93.75 -58.43 -22.29
N TYR A 999 92.85 -57.53 -21.85
CA TYR A 999 92.88 -56.10 -22.19
C TYR A 999 92.78 -55.19 -20.94
N ALA A 1000 93.80 -55.26 -20.08
CA ALA A 1000 94.09 -54.23 -19.09
C ALA A 1000 95.35 -53.47 -19.53
N GLY A 1001 95.24 -52.17 -19.86
CA GLY A 1001 96.31 -51.56 -20.67
C GLY A 1001 96.35 -50.04 -20.86
N LYS A 1002 95.71 -49.22 -20.01
CA LYS A 1002 96.18 -47.88 -19.57
C LYS A 1002 95.22 -47.26 -18.56
#